data_AF-A0A0W0FM54-F1
#
_entry.id   AF-A0A0W0FM54-F1
#
_cell.length_a   1.000
_cell.length_b   1.000
_cell.length_c   1.000
_cell.angle_alpha   90.00
_cell.angle_beta   90.00
_cell.angle_gamma   90.00
#
_symmetry.space_group_name_H-M   'P 1'
#
loop_
_entity.id
_entity.type
_entity.pdbx_description
1 polymer ?
#
loop_
_entity_poly.entity_id
_entity_poly.type
_entity_poly.pdbx_seq_one_letter_code
_entity_poly.pdbx_strand_id
1 'polypeptide(L)'
;MAFNGSDVQVLGDTNNTVGRDQYVYNLSVSDSKTTLELLAQKAAHNACYNSEQRFPPPNCHPGTRAKILEELCHWIEDDSKSTRVFWIHGSAGVGKSAIAQNIAEKYAGTRLAAAFFFSRNDSTRDSLTPFVASVAYQFCKPDSRLRLALGPMIIEAIHSEPSIFQNSCEDLPRQDERYESERLVAMVQKATAIQHSPIPWIILIFSRPEPQIRDAFDHEGFDRTLRLLAITPSDEARQDIRRYLVDQFTLLQKKYRSLRHEDTSWPGNRVIDQLVDRADGQFIFPVTVIKYIDTRDERPQDRLDTILRIYIERDSDSPYSDLDLLYRQILSTCQRWEKVRPVLRLLVTHHNELGREVARGPWSIHWRSPTMIERLLNLKKGELATILSRLHSVLQIPEDDDSDIHIAHASFTEFISDSNRSAEYHILKMSEQEYCDCIATLLLRTLSTLTPHYPLFHPESTFTTRFSLWRDMLWNHQSELMEYSCLEWDRYCTLVDSPSSYLLAQLSEFQPHCVLAAMNTYYSYFPNLSFKERVIEWAKTFGQSTETFIKMCEPCSQGYRIAFPPAIPRHEILWWTFQLEKSFCDENPIDDFQEGLLRQIYSEEYRPPAHSRVFMVLPADTDSRMGLPEDWLFVHATKTNGEVFERVTGALRTNEKYQRLFLADIRLDTRETVSHPVIKEDDLIHLKRLLKERRELLDDLLDERSFYSFPDSSSGYEPSNMSEHASKSFCEHQHPDEAGDEEQPSDSPAGYDEVTHRKAISLYSLRPYIHDITVSAQQQTPAIPKLRRLMHFIFRPCGGRTLEDDSAGANSVTGLSQESAPGTMSKRN
;
A
#
# COMPACT_ATOMS: atom_id res chain seq x y z
N MET A 1 -28.59 -1.66 -40.11
CA MET A 1 -29.68 -2.61 -39.83
C MET A 1 -30.19 -2.33 -38.43
N ALA A 2 -31.39 -1.78 -38.33
CA ALA A 2 -32.09 -1.60 -37.07
C ALA A 2 -32.87 -2.88 -36.74
N PHE A 3 -32.93 -3.25 -35.46
CA PHE A 3 -34.09 -3.90 -34.86
C PHE A 3 -34.23 -3.43 -33.42
N ASN A 4 -35.39 -2.83 -33.16
CA ASN A 4 -35.96 -2.50 -31.86
C ASN A 4 -36.79 -3.70 -31.38
N GLY A 5 -36.87 -3.94 -30.07
CA GLY A 5 -37.56 -5.08 -29.49
C GLY A 5 -37.61 -4.98 -27.96
N SER A 6 -38.61 -4.23 -27.51
CA SER A 6 -39.12 -4.00 -26.16
C SER A 6 -39.40 -5.25 -25.33
N ASP A 7 -39.42 -5.03 -24.00
CA ASP A 7 -40.05 -5.81 -22.93
C ASP A 7 -39.55 -7.21 -22.61
N VAL A 8 -38.70 -7.30 -21.57
CA VAL A 8 -38.83 -8.35 -20.55
C VAL A 8 -38.75 -7.68 -19.17
N GLN A 9 -39.89 -7.58 -18.50
CA GLN A 9 -39.99 -7.34 -17.07
C GLN A 9 -39.32 -8.52 -16.33
N VAL A 10 -38.39 -8.21 -15.41
CA VAL A 10 -37.96 -9.18 -14.40
C VAL A 10 -39.01 -9.20 -13.30
N LEU A 11 -40.02 -10.04 -13.48
CA LEU A 11 -40.86 -10.52 -12.40
C LEU A 11 -40.21 -11.81 -11.90
N GLY A 12 -39.80 -11.79 -10.62
CA GLY A 12 -39.39 -13.00 -9.94
C GLY A 12 -40.52 -14.01 -9.97
N ASP A 13 -40.22 -15.23 -10.42
CA ASP A 13 -40.63 -16.41 -9.68
C ASP A 13 -39.83 -17.62 -10.13
N THR A 14 -39.35 -18.34 -9.12
CA THR A 14 -38.66 -19.62 -9.21
C THR A 14 -39.47 -20.64 -9.99
N ASN A 15 -38.88 -21.21 -11.05
CA ASN A 15 -39.31 -22.49 -11.59
C ASN A 15 -38.17 -23.51 -11.46
N ASN A 16 -38.20 -24.26 -10.36
CA ASN A 16 -37.38 -25.43 -10.14
C ASN A 16 -37.88 -26.58 -11.02
N THR A 17 -37.07 -26.98 -12.01
CA THR A 17 -37.20 -28.30 -12.64
C THR A 17 -36.09 -29.18 -12.08
N VAL A 18 -36.45 -30.02 -11.11
CA VAL A 18 -35.53 -30.90 -10.38
C VAL A 18 -35.08 -32.05 -11.28
N GLY A 19 -33.76 -32.17 -11.49
CA GLY A 19 -33.14 -33.30 -12.18
C GLY A 19 -31.61 -33.21 -12.24
N ARG A 20 -30.96 -33.84 -11.24
CA ARG A 20 -29.49 -34.05 -11.03
C ARG A 20 -28.70 -32.86 -10.46
N ASP A 21 -27.89 -33.18 -9.46
CA ASP A 21 -27.10 -32.29 -8.59
C ASP A 21 -26.30 -31.24 -9.38
N GLN A 22 -26.86 -30.03 -9.49
CA GLN A 22 -26.11 -28.83 -9.82
C GLN A 22 -25.73 -28.13 -8.52
N TYR A 23 -24.42 -28.00 -8.27
CA TYR A 23 -23.92 -26.98 -7.35
C TYR A 23 -24.13 -25.62 -8.04
N VAL A 24 -25.25 -24.97 -7.74
CA VAL A 24 -25.46 -23.57 -8.10
C VAL A 24 -24.58 -22.74 -7.16
N TYR A 25 -23.43 -22.29 -7.66
CA TYR A 25 -22.66 -21.25 -6.98
C TYR A 25 -23.45 -19.93 -7.10
N ASN A 26 -24.32 -19.67 -6.12
CA ASN A 26 -24.84 -18.32 -5.90
C ASN A 26 -23.72 -17.48 -5.27
N LEU A 27 -22.68 -17.18 -6.06
CA LEU A 27 -21.77 -16.10 -5.72
C LEU A 27 -22.56 -14.81 -5.87
N SER A 28 -22.89 -14.18 -4.75
CA SER A 28 -23.50 -12.86 -4.79
C SER A 28 -22.55 -11.93 -5.56
N VAL A 29 -23.09 -11.11 -6.46
CA VAL A 29 -22.29 -10.15 -7.25
C VAL A 29 -21.47 -9.22 -6.33
N SER A 30 -21.97 -8.97 -5.10
CA SER A 30 -21.27 -8.29 -4.03
C SER A 30 -19.99 -9.00 -3.59
N ASP A 31 -20.01 -10.31 -3.31
CA ASP A 31 -18.84 -11.03 -2.76
C ASP A 31 -17.67 -11.11 -3.75
N SER A 32 -17.99 -11.24 -5.04
CA SER A 32 -16.98 -11.21 -6.11
C SER A 32 -16.31 -9.84 -6.25
N LYS A 33 -17.05 -8.77 -5.95
CA LYS A 33 -16.53 -7.39 -5.99
C LYS A 33 -15.62 -7.12 -4.79
N THR A 34 -16.05 -7.49 -3.59
CA THR A 34 -15.27 -7.36 -2.35
C THR A 34 -13.95 -8.14 -2.40
N THR A 35 -13.96 -9.36 -2.94
CA THR A 35 -12.75 -10.18 -3.07
C THR A 35 -11.76 -9.58 -4.10
N LEU A 36 -12.28 -9.06 -5.21
CA LEU A 36 -11.44 -8.40 -6.22
C LEU A 36 -10.80 -7.11 -5.68
N GLU A 37 -11.54 -6.34 -4.87
CA GLU A 37 -11.05 -5.14 -4.18
C GLU A 37 -9.95 -5.49 -3.17
N LEU A 38 -10.14 -6.55 -2.38
CA LEU A 38 -9.10 -7.04 -1.45
C LEU A 38 -7.84 -7.48 -2.19
N LEU A 39 -7.98 -8.25 -3.27
CA LEU A 39 -6.86 -8.69 -4.10
C LEU A 39 -6.15 -7.50 -4.75
N ALA A 40 -6.89 -6.49 -5.22
CA ALA A 40 -6.31 -5.26 -5.77
C ALA A 40 -5.51 -4.51 -4.70
N GLN A 41 -6.06 -4.36 -3.48
CA GLN A 41 -5.38 -3.67 -2.38
C GLN A 41 -4.07 -4.34 -1.97
N LYS A 42 -3.99 -5.67 -2.07
CA LYS A 42 -2.79 -6.45 -1.73
C LYS A 42 -1.86 -6.71 -2.93
N ALA A 43 -2.30 -6.44 -4.15
CA ALA A 43 -1.52 -6.67 -5.36
C ALA A 43 -0.51 -5.54 -5.58
N ALA A 44 0.71 -5.93 -5.98
CA ALA A 44 1.70 -5.02 -6.53
C ALA A 44 1.40 -4.78 -8.01
N HIS A 45 0.48 -3.84 -8.28
CA HIS A 45 0.09 -3.47 -9.65
C HIS A 45 1.30 -3.06 -10.51
N ASN A 46 2.33 -2.50 -9.88
CA ASN A 46 3.57 -2.08 -10.48
C ASN A 46 4.54 -3.23 -10.84
N ALA A 47 4.26 -4.45 -10.40
CA ALA A 47 4.99 -5.66 -10.80
C ALA A 47 4.50 -6.22 -12.14
N CYS A 48 3.35 -5.77 -12.65
CA CYS A 48 2.76 -6.29 -13.89
C CYS A 48 3.61 -5.94 -15.12
N TYR A 49 3.50 -6.75 -16.18
CA TYR A 49 4.26 -6.51 -17.41
C TYR A 49 3.92 -5.15 -18.08
N ASN A 50 2.67 -4.72 -17.95
CA ASN A 50 2.11 -3.52 -18.58
C ASN A 50 1.91 -2.35 -17.60
N SER A 51 2.66 -2.31 -16.49
CA SER A 51 2.57 -1.20 -15.54
C SER A 51 3.27 0.06 -16.08
N GLU A 52 2.63 1.23 -15.91
CA GLU A 52 3.20 2.54 -16.21
C GLU A 52 4.46 2.84 -15.39
N GLN A 53 4.53 2.38 -14.14
CA GLN A 53 5.72 2.56 -13.29
C GLN A 53 6.95 1.80 -13.81
N ARG A 54 6.75 0.89 -14.77
CA ARG A 54 7.84 0.20 -15.45
C ARG A 54 8.20 0.85 -16.77
N PHE A 55 7.58 1.97 -17.17
CA PHE A 55 7.82 2.61 -18.45
C PHE A 55 9.09 3.51 -18.46
N PRO A 56 9.92 3.46 -19.52
CA PRO A 56 9.90 2.46 -20.58
C PRO A 56 10.35 1.09 -20.05
N PRO A 57 9.64 0.00 -20.39
CA PRO A 57 9.96 -1.31 -19.85
C PRO A 57 11.32 -1.80 -20.39
N PRO A 58 12.05 -2.60 -19.60
CA PRO A 58 13.29 -3.19 -20.10
C PRO A 58 12.94 -4.08 -21.29
N ASN A 59 13.44 -3.76 -22.48
CA ASN A 59 13.17 -4.51 -23.70
C ASN A 59 14.48 -4.84 -24.43
N CYS A 60 14.50 -5.96 -25.15
CA CYS A 60 15.66 -6.30 -25.96
C CYS A 60 15.79 -5.30 -27.11
N HIS A 61 17.01 -4.84 -27.37
CA HIS A 61 17.29 -4.00 -28.53
C HIS A 61 16.95 -4.76 -29.83
N PRO A 62 16.36 -4.13 -30.86
CA PRO A 62 15.97 -4.83 -32.08
C PRO A 62 17.11 -5.63 -32.72
N GLY A 63 16.83 -6.90 -33.01
CA GLY A 63 17.80 -7.83 -33.60
C GLY A 63 18.84 -8.39 -32.62
N THR A 64 18.68 -8.17 -31.32
CA THR A 64 19.51 -8.80 -30.26
C THR A 64 18.75 -9.91 -29.53
N ARG A 65 19.48 -10.83 -28.89
CA ARG A 65 18.92 -11.99 -28.17
C ARG A 65 17.96 -12.85 -29.00
N ALA A 66 18.04 -12.75 -30.33
CA ALA A 66 17.09 -13.38 -31.25
C ALA A 66 17.03 -14.90 -31.08
N LYS A 67 18.19 -15.57 -30.95
CA LYS A 67 18.26 -17.02 -30.73
C LYS A 67 17.54 -17.46 -29.44
N ILE A 68 17.75 -16.72 -28.34
CA ILE A 68 17.13 -17.04 -27.04
C ILE A 68 15.61 -16.81 -27.11
N LEU A 69 15.19 -15.70 -27.72
CA LEU A 69 13.77 -15.42 -27.91
C LEU A 69 13.10 -16.48 -28.79
N GLU A 70 13.76 -16.92 -29.87
CA GLU A 70 13.27 -17.97 -30.76
C GLU A 70 13.14 -19.31 -30.03
N GLU A 71 14.15 -19.73 -29.25
CA GLU A 71 14.10 -20.94 -28.44
C GLU A 71 12.95 -20.92 -27.43
N LEU A 72 12.75 -19.78 -26.74
CA LEU A 72 11.65 -19.60 -25.81
C LEU A 72 10.29 -19.67 -26.51
N CYS A 73 10.15 -18.99 -27.65
CA CYS A 73 8.90 -19.01 -28.40
C CYS A 73 8.57 -20.42 -28.89
N HIS A 74 9.57 -21.12 -29.43
CA HIS A 74 9.41 -22.51 -29.86
C HIS A 74 8.99 -23.41 -28.69
N TRP A 75 9.61 -23.26 -27.52
CA TRP A 75 9.19 -24.02 -26.34
C TRP A 75 7.79 -23.65 -25.86
N ILE A 76 7.41 -22.36 -25.84
CA ILE A 76 6.05 -21.94 -25.43
C ILE A 76 4.98 -22.51 -26.37
N GLU A 77 5.27 -22.55 -27.67
CA GLU A 77 4.35 -22.97 -28.72
C GLU A 77 4.31 -24.48 -28.95
N ASP A 78 5.31 -25.23 -28.51
CA ASP A 78 5.34 -26.69 -28.59
C ASP A 78 4.37 -27.34 -27.61
N ASP A 79 3.16 -27.68 -28.04
CA ASP A 79 2.15 -28.32 -27.19
C ASP A 79 2.49 -29.80 -26.86
N SER A 80 3.52 -30.39 -27.48
CA SER A 80 3.99 -31.76 -27.23
C SER A 80 5.05 -31.87 -26.11
N LYS A 81 5.52 -30.73 -25.60
CA LYS A 81 6.56 -30.67 -24.57
C LYS A 81 6.19 -31.42 -23.28
N SER A 82 7.15 -32.18 -22.76
CA SER A 82 7.06 -32.81 -21.43
C SER A 82 7.42 -31.85 -20.30
N THR A 83 8.28 -30.85 -20.58
CA THR A 83 8.74 -29.86 -19.60
C THR A 83 7.70 -28.76 -19.37
N ARG A 84 7.53 -28.37 -18.10
CA ARG A 84 6.55 -27.38 -17.63
C ARG A 84 7.19 -26.16 -16.99
N VAL A 85 8.47 -26.25 -16.62
CA VAL A 85 9.24 -25.13 -16.08
C VAL A 85 10.41 -24.85 -17.01
N PHE A 86 10.60 -23.58 -17.35
CA PHE A 86 11.79 -23.11 -18.06
C PHE A 86 12.52 -22.12 -17.16
N TRP A 87 13.71 -22.48 -16.71
CA TRP A 87 14.56 -21.63 -15.91
C TRP A 87 15.70 -21.02 -16.74
N ILE A 88 15.68 -19.69 -16.84
CA ILE A 88 16.70 -18.89 -17.48
C ILE A 88 17.51 -18.19 -16.40
N HIS A 89 18.80 -18.48 -16.33
CA HIS A 89 19.67 -17.89 -15.32
C HIS A 89 20.90 -17.21 -15.91
N GLY A 90 21.41 -16.22 -15.21
CA GLY A 90 22.62 -15.49 -15.62
C GLY A 90 22.99 -14.40 -14.62
N SER A 91 24.17 -13.81 -14.77
CA SER A 91 24.66 -12.73 -13.89
C SER A 91 23.81 -11.45 -14.01
N ALA A 92 24.08 -10.46 -13.14
CA ALA A 92 23.42 -9.16 -13.21
C ALA A 92 23.66 -8.49 -14.57
N GLY A 93 22.68 -7.78 -15.10
CA GLY A 93 22.88 -6.95 -16.30
C GLY A 93 22.98 -7.68 -17.64
N VAL A 94 22.83 -9.01 -17.71
CA VAL A 94 22.85 -9.76 -19.00
C VAL A 94 21.58 -9.62 -19.86
N GLY A 95 20.53 -8.96 -19.34
CA GLY A 95 19.28 -8.71 -20.08
C GLY A 95 18.12 -9.68 -19.78
N LYS A 96 18.16 -10.43 -18.68
CA LYS A 96 17.07 -11.35 -18.28
C LYS A 96 15.70 -10.68 -18.24
N SER A 97 15.58 -9.55 -17.55
CA SER A 97 14.32 -8.82 -17.42
C SER A 97 13.80 -8.30 -18.77
N ALA A 98 14.71 -7.98 -19.70
CA ALA A 98 14.35 -7.57 -21.05
C ALA A 98 13.80 -8.72 -21.89
N ILE A 99 14.41 -9.92 -21.78
CA ILE A 99 13.88 -11.13 -22.43
C ILE A 99 12.51 -11.49 -21.86
N ALA A 100 12.36 -11.45 -20.54
CA ALA A 100 11.10 -11.75 -19.86
C ALA A 100 9.98 -10.77 -20.28
N GLN A 101 10.29 -9.48 -20.38
CA GLN A 101 9.36 -8.46 -20.84
C GLN A 101 8.93 -8.70 -22.30
N ASN A 102 9.88 -8.91 -23.22
CA ASN A 102 9.56 -9.20 -24.62
C ASN A 102 8.63 -10.42 -24.76
N ILE A 103 8.85 -11.48 -23.97
CA ILE A 103 7.99 -12.68 -23.97
C ILE A 103 6.61 -12.37 -23.40
N ALA A 104 6.53 -11.63 -22.28
CA ALA A 104 5.25 -11.24 -21.69
C ALA A 104 4.42 -10.39 -22.67
N GLU A 105 5.02 -9.39 -23.31
CA GLU A 105 4.35 -8.56 -24.32
C GLU A 105 3.92 -9.38 -25.54
N LYS A 106 4.77 -10.28 -26.05
CA LYS A 106 4.44 -11.12 -27.21
C LYS A 106 3.21 -12.01 -26.98
N TYR A 107 3.08 -12.59 -25.78
CA TYR A 107 2.00 -13.51 -25.46
C TYR A 107 0.83 -12.88 -24.67
N ALA A 108 0.85 -11.57 -24.47
CA ALA A 108 -0.25 -10.82 -23.89
C ALA A 108 -1.57 -11.09 -24.64
N GLY A 109 -2.65 -11.35 -23.90
CA GLY A 109 -3.97 -11.64 -24.47
C GLY A 109 -4.11 -13.00 -25.18
N THR A 110 -3.05 -13.80 -25.26
CA THR A 110 -3.05 -15.12 -25.92
C THR A 110 -2.68 -16.24 -24.95
N ARG A 111 -1.39 -16.38 -24.61
CA ARG A 111 -0.85 -17.46 -23.75
C ARG A 111 -0.36 -16.96 -22.38
N LEU A 112 -0.21 -15.65 -22.17
CA LEU A 112 0.20 -15.09 -20.88
C LEU A 112 -0.98 -15.09 -19.89
N ALA A 113 -0.84 -15.86 -18.80
CA ALA A 113 -1.82 -15.91 -17.73
C ALA A 113 -1.60 -14.83 -16.66
N ALA A 114 -0.35 -14.64 -16.24
CA ALA A 114 0.08 -13.61 -15.31
C ALA A 114 1.58 -13.36 -15.49
N ALA A 115 2.04 -12.16 -15.13
CA ALA A 115 3.45 -11.83 -15.02
C ALA A 115 3.71 -11.05 -13.74
N PHE A 116 4.87 -11.29 -13.12
CA PHE A 116 5.32 -10.54 -11.95
C PHE A 116 6.83 -10.30 -12.04
N PHE A 117 7.23 -9.04 -11.96
CA PHE A 117 8.63 -8.63 -12.01
C PHE A 117 9.09 -8.20 -10.62
N PHE A 118 9.80 -9.09 -9.93
CA PHE A 118 10.42 -8.78 -8.63
C PHE A 118 11.38 -7.59 -8.73
N SER A 119 11.47 -6.81 -7.65
CA SER A 119 12.40 -5.69 -7.52
C SER A 119 12.82 -5.52 -6.07
N ARG A 120 14.12 -5.66 -5.80
CA ARG A 120 14.68 -5.40 -4.47
C ARG A 120 14.60 -3.94 -4.05
N ASN A 121 14.33 -3.02 -4.96
CA ASN A 121 14.20 -1.58 -4.68
C ASN A 121 12.74 -1.16 -4.42
N ASP A 122 11.80 -2.12 -4.41
CA ASP A 122 10.38 -1.88 -4.18
C ASP A 122 9.81 -2.94 -3.24
N SER A 123 9.37 -2.49 -2.07
CA SER A 123 8.87 -3.35 -0.99
C SER A 123 7.51 -3.99 -1.25
N THR A 124 6.83 -3.62 -2.33
CA THR A 124 5.67 -4.35 -2.81
C THR A 124 6.09 -5.49 -3.75
N ARG A 125 7.35 -5.54 -4.18
CA ARG A 125 7.87 -6.43 -5.23
C ARG A 125 9.04 -7.30 -4.78
N ASP A 126 9.32 -7.36 -3.48
CA ASP A 126 10.43 -8.11 -2.89
C ASP A 126 9.98 -9.29 -2.01
N SER A 127 8.67 -9.51 -1.84
CA SER A 127 8.09 -10.56 -0.99
C SER A 127 7.01 -11.38 -1.69
N LEU A 128 6.72 -12.57 -1.15
CA LEU A 128 5.76 -13.49 -1.76
C LEU A 128 4.29 -13.11 -1.57
N THR A 129 3.93 -12.40 -0.50
CA THR A 129 2.53 -12.04 -0.24
C THR A 129 1.93 -11.17 -1.36
N PRO A 130 2.56 -10.04 -1.76
CA PRO A 130 2.08 -9.27 -2.90
C PRO A 130 2.20 -10.03 -4.23
N PHE A 131 3.20 -10.91 -4.39
CA PHE A 131 3.32 -11.77 -5.57
C PHE A 131 2.08 -12.67 -5.75
N VAL A 132 1.69 -13.38 -4.69
CA VAL A 132 0.53 -14.27 -4.70
C VAL A 132 -0.76 -13.49 -4.96
N ALA A 133 -0.96 -12.37 -4.25
CA ALA A 133 -2.11 -11.50 -4.46
C ALA A 133 -2.18 -10.97 -5.90
N SER A 134 -1.05 -10.57 -6.48
CA SER A 134 -0.98 -10.03 -7.84
C SER A 134 -1.28 -11.07 -8.92
N VAL A 135 -0.81 -12.31 -8.75
CA VAL A 135 -1.10 -13.41 -9.69
C VAL A 135 -2.58 -13.78 -9.61
N ALA A 136 -3.13 -13.90 -8.41
CA ALA A 136 -4.54 -14.17 -8.19
C ALA A 136 -5.44 -13.07 -8.75
N TYR A 137 -5.07 -11.81 -8.51
CA TYR A 137 -5.74 -10.65 -9.07
C TYR A 137 -5.75 -10.69 -10.61
N GLN A 138 -4.59 -10.95 -11.24
CA GLN A 138 -4.48 -11.09 -12.70
C GLN A 138 -5.38 -12.20 -13.25
N PHE A 139 -5.51 -13.34 -12.56
CA PHE A 139 -6.43 -14.40 -12.96
C PHE A 139 -7.90 -13.99 -12.87
N CYS A 140 -8.26 -13.15 -11.90
CA CYS A 140 -9.63 -12.70 -11.64
C CYS A 140 -10.07 -11.44 -12.43
N LYS A 141 -9.14 -10.77 -13.13
CA LYS A 141 -9.48 -9.55 -13.89
C LYS A 141 -10.57 -9.81 -14.95
N PRO A 142 -11.43 -8.82 -15.26
CA PRO A 142 -12.53 -8.98 -16.22
C PRO A 142 -12.10 -9.48 -17.61
N ASP A 143 -10.92 -9.08 -18.07
CA ASP A 143 -10.31 -9.44 -19.36
C ASP A 143 -9.58 -10.79 -19.34
N SER A 144 -9.41 -11.40 -18.16
CA SER A 144 -8.78 -12.72 -18.01
C SER A 144 -9.74 -13.83 -18.40
N ARG A 145 -9.31 -14.68 -19.36
CA ARG A 145 -10.02 -15.92 -19.74
C ARG A 145 -10.08 -16.93 -18.59
N LEU A 146 -9.20 -16.79 -17.60
CA LEU A 146 -9.12 -17.67 -16.43
C LEU A 146 -10.13 -17.31 -15.34
N ARG A 147 -10.74 -16.11 -15.40
CA ARG A 147 -11.68 -15.62 -14.39
C ARG A 147 -12.83 -16.59 -14.15
N LEU A 148 -13.41 -17.16 -15.21
CA LEU A 148 -14.52 -18.10 -15.10
C LEU A 148 -14.12 -19.46 -14.51
N ALA A 149 -12.88 -19.91 -14.76
CA ALA A 149 -12.41 -21.21 -14.33
C ALA A 149 -11.78 -21.18 -12.92
N LEU A 150 -11.02 -20.13 -12.60
CA LEU A 150 -10.25 -20.01 -11.36
C LEU A 150 -10.84 -19.01 -10.37
N GLY A 151 -11.59 -18.00 -10.83
CA GLY A 151 -12.16 -16.96 -9.98
C GLY A 151 -12.99 -17.53 -8.83
N PRO A 152 -13.97 -18.44 -9.06
CA PRO A 152 -14.74 -19.04 -7.98
C PRO A 152 -13.88 -19.78 -6.94
N MET A 153 -12.81 -20.47 -7.38
CA MET A 153 -11.92 -21.20 -6.49
C MET A 153 -11.05 -20.27 -5.64
N ILE A 154 -10.58 -19.17 -6.24
CA ILE A 154 -9.81 -18.14 -5.53
C ILE A 154 -10.69 -17.45 -4.49
N ILE A 155 -11.93 -17.10 -4.85
CA ILE A 155 -12.90 -16.49 -3.92
C ILE A 155 -13.20 -17.45 -2.76
N GLU A 156 -13.47 -18.73 -3.04
CA GLU A 156 -13.69 -19.73 -1.99
C GLU A 156 -12.48 -19.89 -1.07
N ALA A 157 -11.26 -19.90 -1.61
CA ALA A 157 -10.03 -20.01 -0.81
C ALA A 157 -9.87 -18.81 0.14
N ILE A 158 -10.11 -17.59 -0.35
CA ILE A 158 -10.03 -16.36 0.45
C ILE A 158 -11.13 -16.32 1.52
N HIS A 159 -12.37 -16.74 1.19
CA HIS A 159 -13.45 -16.80 2.18
C HIS A 159 -13.23 -17.87 3.25
N SER A 160 -12.65 -19.02 2.86
CA SER A 160 -12.37 -20.12 3.79
C SER A 160 -11.29 -19.76 4.81
N GLU A 161 -10.41 -18.82 4.47
CA GLU A 161 -9.33 -18.36 5.34
C GLU A 161 -9.11 -16.85 5.11
N PRO A 162 -9.88 -15.95 5.75
CA PRO A 162 -9.74 -14.50 5.52
C PRO A 162 -8.38 -13.92 5.96
N SER A 163 -7.68 -14.62 6.86
CA SER A 163 -6.35 -14.26 7.39
C SER A 163 -5.19 -14.60 6.46
N ILE A 164 -5.48 -15.07 5.24
CA ILE A 164 -4.51 -15.52 4.23
C ILE A 164 -3.49 -14.43 3.83
N PHE A 165 -3.90 -13.17 3.96
CA PHE A 165 -3.07 -11.98 3.75
C PHE A 165 -2.77 -11.21 5.05
N GLN A 166 -3.20 -11.71 6.21
CA GLN A 166 -2.99 -11.09 7.54
C GLN A 166 -1.94 -11.84 8.36
N ASN A 167 -1.78 -13.14 8.15
CA ASN A 167 -0.79 -13.97 8.85
C ASN A 167 0.59 -13.97 8.15
N SER A 168 0.96 -12.86 7.50
CA SER A 168 2.32 -12.65 6.99
C SER A 168 3.27 -12.34 8.15
N CYS A 169 3.54 -13.35 8.97
CA CYS A 169 4.76 -13.44 9.77
C CYS A 169 5.05 -12.17 10.59
N GLU A 170 4.11 -11.76 11.45
CA GLU A 170 4.37 -10.71 12.45
C GLU A 170 5.37 -11.19 13.54
N ASP A 171 5.63 -12.51 13.63
CA ASP A 171 6.43 -13.12 14.72
C ASP A 171 7.77 -13.77 14.29
N LEU A 172 8.14 -13.80 13.01
CA LEU A 172 9.51 -14.17 12.62
C LEU A 172 10.20 -12.97 11.95
N PRO A 173 11.45 -12.67 12.31
CA PRO A 173 12.21 -11.63 11.61
C PRO A 173 12.23 -11.97 10.12
N ARG A 174 11.82 -10.99 9.28
CA ARG A 174 11.86 -11.01 7.79
C ARG A 174 13.29 -11.13 7.22
N GLN A 175 14.17 -11.89 7.84
CA GLN A 175 15.62 -11.80 7.63
C GLN A 175 16.23 -12.89 6.74
N ASP A 176 15.44 -13.81 6.14
CA ASP A 176 16.04 -14.84 5.28
C ASP A 176 15.46 -14.84 3.87
N GLU A 177 16.13 -14.14 2.94
CA GLU A 177 15.88 -14.21 1.48
C GLU A 177 15.86 -15.67 0.97
N ARG A 178 16.53 -16.56 1.69
CA ARG A 178 16.53 -18.02 1.47
C ARG A 178 15.14 -18.62 1.57
N TYR A 179 14.40 -18.29 2.63
CA TYR A 179 13.09 -18.87 2.91
C TYR A 179 12.06 -18.52 1.83
N GLU A 180 12.03 -17.26 1.40
CA GLU A 180 11.11 -16.80 0.34
C GLU A 180 11.45 -17.46 -1.01
N SER A 181 12.75 -17.61 -1.33
CA SER A 181 13.19 -18.26 -2.57
C SER A 181 12.84 -19.76 -2.60
N GLU A 182 13.08 -20.47 -1.50
CA GLU A 182 12.72 -21.89 -1.35
C GLU A 182 11.19 -22.09 -1.44
N ARG A 183 10.42 -21.22 -0.81
CA ARG A 183 8.95 -21.26 -0.84
C ARG A 183 8.40 -21.01 -2.25
N LEU A 184 8.97 -20.06 -3.00
CA LEU A 184 8.61 -19.83 -4.40
C LEU A 184 8.80 -21.10 -5.24
N VAL A 185 9.95 -21.78 -5.09
CA VAL A 185 10.25 -23.00 -5.84
C VAL A 185 9.30 -24.14 -5.41
N ALA A 186 8.99 -24.28 -4.12
CA ALA A 186 8.01 -25.26 -3.64
C ALA A 186 6.60 -25.02 -4.22
N MET A 187 6.18 -23.77 -4.38
CA MET A 187 4.92 -23.41 -5.05
C MET A 187 4.95 -23.83 -6.53
N VAL A 188 6.05 -23.56 -7.23
CA VAL A 188 6.26 -23.97 -8.64
C VAL A 188 6.22 -25.49 -8.78
N GLN A 189 6.89 -26.22 -7.89
CA GLN A 189 6.90 -27.69 -7.89
C GLN A 189 5.48 -28.24 -7.75
N LYS A 190 4.71 -27.74 -6.77
CA LYS A 190 3.32 -28.19 -6.56
C LYS A 190 2.41 -27.81 -7.72
N ALA A 191 2.59 -26.63 -8.32
CA ALA A 191 1.81 -26.22 -9.50
C ALA A 191 2.06 -27.15 -10.69
N THR A 192 3.30 -27.60 -10.87
CA THR A 192 3.69 -28.49 -11.99
C THR A 192 3.38 -29.96 -11.73
N ALA A 193 3.27 -30.39 -10.47
CA ALA A 193 2.95 -31.75 -10.06
C ALA A 193 1.46 -32.14 -10.21
N ILE A 194 0.57 -31.20 -10.54
CA ILE A 194 -0.86 -31.49 -10.73
C ILE A 194 -1.07 -32.28 -12.02
N GLN A 195 -1.00 -33.60 -11.88
CA GLN A 195 -1.43 -34.53 -12.93
C GLN A 195 -2.92 -34.32 -13.24
N HIS A 196 -3.23 -34.14 -14.53
CA HIS A 196 -4.57 -33.90 -15.08
C HIS A 196 -5.21 -32.54 -14.73
N SER A 197 -4.41 -31.48 -14.51
CA SER A 197 -4.96 -30.12 -14.49
C SER A 197 -5.69 -29.81 -15.82
N PRO A 198 -6.90 -29.24 -15.79
CA PRO A 198 -7.60 -28.76 -17.00
C PRO A 198 -6.83 -27.65 -17.72
N ILE A 199 -5.84 -27.03 -17.05
CA ILE A 199 -4.98 -25.99 -17.61
C ILE A 199 -3.52 -26.47 -17.53
N PRO A 200 -2.83 -26.69 -18.65
CA PRO A 200 -1.43 -27.13 -18.67
C PRO A 200 -0.50 -25.93 -18.43
N TRP A 201 -0.32 -25.55 -17.16
CA TRP A 201 0.56 -24.44 -16.78
C TRP A 201 1.99 -24.62 -17.31
N ILE A 202 2.53 -23.55 -17.86
CA ILE A 202 3.96 -23.40 -18.09
C ILE A 202 4.46 -22.21 -17.28
N ILE A 203 5.64 -22.37 -16.68
CA ILE A 203 6.23 -21.36 -15.79
C ILE A 203 7.61 -21.01 -16.33
N LEU A 204 7.82 -19.72 -16.62
CA LEU A 204 9.13 -19.20 -16.97
C LEU A 204 9.72 -18.46 -15.78
N ILE A 205 10.94 -18.82 -15.39
CA ILE A 205 11.64 -18.24 -14.24
C ILE A 205 12.93 -17.60 -14.74
N PHE A 206 13.13 -16.34 -14.39
CA PHE A 206 14.30 -15.56 -14.75
C PHE A 206 15.01 -15.11 -13.48
N SER A 207 16.14 -15.70 -13.14
CA SER A 207 16.84 -15.39 -11.88
C SER A 207 18.36 -15.45 -12.01
N ARG A 208 19.08 -15.15 -10.93
CA ARG A 208 20.49 -15.51 -10.82
C ARG A 208 20.58 -16.99 -10.43
N PRO A 209 21.69 -17.68 -10.74
CA PRO A 209 21.92 -19.05 -10.30
C PRO A 209 22.33 -19.09 -8.82
N GLU A 210 21.54 -18.46 -7.96
CA GLU A 210 21.75 -18.45 -6.51
C GLU A 210 21.68 -19.89 -5.97
N PRO A 211 22.55 -20.28 -5.00
CA PRO A 211 22.61 -21.65 -4.52
C PRO A 211 21.24 -22.19 -4.09
N GLN A 212 20.41 -21.41 -3.41
CA GLN A 212 19.12 -21.87 -2.93
C GLN A 212 18.16 -22.23 -4.07
N ILE A 213 18.18 -21.45 -5.17
CA ILE A 213 17.36 -21.72 -6.35
C ILE A 213 17.90 -22.96 -7.09
N ARG A 214 19.22 -23.11 -7.17
CA ARG A 214 19.87 -24.30 -7.75
C ARG A 214 19.50 -25.55 -6.98
N ASP A 215 19.76 -25.56 -5.68
CA ASP A 215 19.52 -26.68 -4.79
C ASP A 215 18.04 -27.10 -4.82
N ALA A 216 17.12 -26.13 -4.89
CA ALA A 216 15.70 -26.41 -4.98
C ALA A 216 15.26 -26.99 -6.34
N PHE A 217 15.93 -26.63 -7.44
CA PHE A 217 15.69 -27.21 -8.76
C PHE A 217 16.42 -28.54 -8.99
N ASP A 218 17.50 -28.80 -8.26
CA ASP A 218 18.26 -30.06 -8.30
C ASP A 218 17.62 -31.17 -7.43
N HIS A 219 16.56 -30.84 -6.68
CA HIS A 219 15.79 -31.81 -5.89
C HIS A 219 14.93 -32.72 -6.79
N GLU A 220 14.68 -33.98 -6.36
CA GLU A 220 14.01 -35.08 -7.11
C GLU A 220 12.61 -34.79 -7.73
N GLY A 221 12.08 -33.57 -7.62
CA GLY A 221 10.79 -33.14 -8.19
C GLY A 221 10.84 -32.52 -9.59
N PHE A 222 12.01 -32.08 -10.08
CA PHE A 222 12.14 -31.28 -11.30
C PHE A 222 12.85 -31.96 -12.47
N ASP A 223 13.50 -33.11 -12.26
CA ASP A 223 14.36 -33.82 -13.22
C ASP A 223 13.75 -34.08 -14.60
N ARG A 224 12.42 -34.17 -14.70
CA ARG A 224 11.70 -34.43 -15.97
C ARG A 224 10.83 -33.26 -16.45
N THR A 225 10.69 -32.21 -15.65
CA THR A 225 9.78 -31.08 -15.92
C THR A 225 10.51 -29.76 -16.15
N LEU A 226 11.79 -29.68 -15.80
CA LEU A 226 12.61 -28.46 -15.91
C LEU A 226 13.45 -28.44 -17.20
N ARG A 227 13.43 -27.30 -17.89
CA ARG A 227 14.39 -26.95 -18.94
C ARG A 227 15.26 -25.78 -18.46
N LEU A 228 16.57 -25.91 -18.64
CA LEU A 228 17.55 -24.94 -18.14
C LEU A 228 18.28 -24.24 -19.29
N LEU A 229 18.44 -22.92 -19.20
CA LEU A 229 19.25 -22.12 -20.12
C LEU A 229 20.09 -21.10 -19.34
N ALA A 230 21.41 -21.24 -19.44
CA ALA A 230 22.35 -20.28 -18.89
C ALA A 230 22.64 -19.17 -19.90
N ILE A 231 22.45 -17.90 -19.51
CA ILE A 231 22.93 -16.74 -20.25
C ILE A 231 24.36 -16.46 -19.79
N THR A 232 25.33 -16.92 -20.58
CA THR A 232 26.76 -16.67 -20.37
C THR A 232 27.28 -15.61 -21.33
N PRO A 233 28.46 -15.01 -21.06
CA PRO A 233 29.22 -14.32 -22.08
C PRO A 233 29.45 -15.25 -23.28
N SER A 234 29.15 -14.78 -24.48
CA SER A 234 29.33 -15.53 -25.73
C SER A 234 29.64 -14.57 -26.87
N ASP A 235 30.12 -15.11 -28.00
CA ASP A 235 30.34 -14.33 -29.21
C ASP A 235 29.04 -13.69 -29.71
N GLU A 236 27.89 -14.37 -29.56
CA GLU A 236 26.60 -13.75 -29.86
C GLU A 236 26.29 -12.57 -28.95
N ALA A 237 26.54 -12.69 -27.64
CA ALA A 237 26.33 -11.57 -26.72
C ALA A 237 27.22 -10.37 -27.08
N ARG A 238 28.47 -10.62 -27.49
CA ARG A 238 29.41 -9.59 -27.95
C ARG A 238 28.92 -8.92 -29.23
N GLN A 239 28.42 -9.70 -30.19
CA GLN A 239 27.86 -9.19 -31.44
C GLN A 239 26.58 -8.37 -31.19
N ASP A 240 25.72 -8.81 -30.27
CA ASP A 240 24.51 -8.10 -29.91
C ASP A 240 24.84 -6.76 -29.20
N ILE A 241 25.83 -6.75 -28.31
CA ILE A 241 26.32 -5.52 -27.66
C ILE A 241 26.92 -4.56 -28.69
N ARG A 242 27.72 -5.09 -29.64
CA ARG A 242 28.26 -4.28 -30.75
C ARG A 242 27.13 -3.61 -31.52
N ARG A 243 26.11 -4.38 -31.90
CA ARG A 243 24.95 -3.86 -32.63
C ARG A 243 24.24 -2.75 -31.85
N TYR A 244 23.97 -2.99 -30.57
CA TYR A 244 23.38 -1.99 -29.68
C TYR A 244 24.21 -0.70 -29.64
N LEU A 245 25.52 -0.79 -29.42
CA LEU A 245 26.41 0.37 -29.35
C LEU A 245 26.43 1.15 -30.68
N VAL A 246 26.55 0.48 -31.82
CA VAL A 246 26.53 1.12 -33.15
C VAL A 246 25.24 1.92 -33.34
N ASP A 247 24.09 1.31 -33.04
CA ASP A 247 22.79 1.95 -33.19
C ASP A 247 22.64 3.15 -32.24
N GLN A 248 23.07 3.01 -30.97
CA GLN A 248 22.99 4.10 -29.99
C GLN A 248 23.93 5.26 -30.31
N PHE A 249 25.18 5.01 -30.72
CA PHE A 249 26.08 6.08 -31.16
C PHE A 249 25.54 6.80 -32.39
N THR A 250 24.89 6.08 -33.31
CA THR A 250 24.19 6.68 -34.46
C THR A 250 23.05 7.61 -34.00
N LEU A 251 22.30 7.22 -32.96
CA LEU A 251 21.26 8.07 -32.37
C LEU A 251 21.85 9.31 -31.70
N LEU A 252 22.95 9.17 -30.94
CA LEU A 252 23.65 10.28 -30.31
C LEU A 252 24.16 11.29 -31.36
N GLN A 253 24.75 10.83 -32.47
CA GLN A 253 25.19 11.69 -33.57
C GLN A 253 24.04 12.53 -34.14
N LYS A 254 22.85 11.93 -34.30
CA LYS A 254 21.65 12.64 -34.78
C LYS A 254 21.12 13.65 -33.75
N LYS A 255 21.16 13.28 -32.46
CA LYS A 255 20.64 14.08 -31.34
C LYS A 255 21.50 15.32 -31.07
N TYR A 256 22.82 15.19 -31.06
CA TYR A 256 23.73 16.27 -30.64
C TYR A 256 24.34 17.04 -31.80
N ARG A 257 24.15 18.37 -31.80
CA ARG A 257 24.76 19.26 -32.80
C ARG A 257 26.29 19.19 -32.80
N SER A 258 26.92 19.01 -31.64
CA SER A 258 28.38 18.91 -31.49
C SER A 258 28.99 17.69 -32.17
N LEU A 259 28.17 16.70 -32.55
CA LEU A 259 28.59 15.49 -33.28
C LEU A 259 28.31 15.57 -34.78
N ARG A 260 27.62 16.61 -35.28
CA ARG A 260 27.29 16.74 -36.72
C ARG A 260 28.50 17.00 -37.62
N HIS A 261 29.58 17.50 -37.03
CA HIS A 261 30.85 17.75 -37.73
C HIS A 261 31.85 16.60 -37.57
N GLU A 262 31.52 15.60 -36.76
CA GLU A 262 32.31 14.39 -36.66
C GLU A 262 32.13 13.56 -37.93
N ASP A 263 33.12 12.72 -38.23
CA ASP A 263 32.98 11.73 -39.30
C ASP A 263 31.79 10.81 -38.97
N THR A 264 31.07 10.38 -40.02
CA THR A 264 30.01 9.38 -39.93
C THR A 264 30.46 8.09 -39.24
N SER A 265 31.76 7.85 -39.19
CA SER A 265 32.41 6.74 -38.49
C SER A 265 32.54 6.91 -36.96
N TRP A 266 32.25 8.07 -36.36
CA TRP A 266 32.40 8.30 -34.90
C TRP A 266 31.53 7.31 -34.07
N PRO A 267 32.05 6.71 -33.00
CA PRO A 267 33.36 6.93 -32.36
C PRO A 267 34.52 6.11 -32.95
N GLY A 268 34.28 5.38 -34.04
CA GLY A 268 35.25 4.49 -34.69
C GLY A 268 35.13 3.04 -34.23
N ASN A 269 35.36 2.09 -35.14
CA ASN A 269 35.23 0.65 -34.85
C ASN A 269 36.10 0.22 -33.66
N ARG A 270 37.32 0.75 -33.54
CA ARG A 270 38.24 0.41 -32.45
C ARG A 270 37.69 0.79 -31.07
N VAL A 271 37.00 1.93 -30.96
CA VAL A 271 36.37 2.35 -29.70
C VAL A 271 35.18 1.45 -29.37
N ILE A 272 34.39 1.08 -30.38
CA ILE A 272 33.29 0.13 -30.21
C ILE A 272 33.81 -1.23 -29.75
N ASP A 273 34.85 -1.75 -30.40
CA ASP A 273 35.50 -3.02 -30.01
C ASP A 273 35.97 -2.98 -28.55
N GLN A 274 36.63 -1.87 -28.14
CA GLN A 274 37.08 -1.70 -26.76
C GLN A 274 35.92 -1.69 -25.76
N LEU A 275 34.80 -1.04 -26.07
CA LEU A 275 33.62 -1.04 -25.20
C LEU A 275 32.92 -2.41 -25.15
N VAL A 276 32.91 -3.15 -26.27
CA VAL A 276 32.40 -4.53 -26.33
C VAL A 276 33.24 -5.46 -25.45
N ASP A 277 34.57 -5.30 -25.50
CA ASP A 277 35.49 -6.08 -24.67
C ASP A 277 35.28 -5.83 -23.19
N ARG A 278 35.18 -4.56 -22.80
CA ARG A 278 34.93 -4.16 -21.40
C ARG A 278 33.55 -4.56 -20.88
N ALA A 279 32.56 -4.71 -21.76
CA ALA A 279 31.24 -5.14 -21.36
C ALA A 279 31.18 -6.61 -20.94
N ASP A 280 32.10 -7.45 -21.42
CA ASP A 280 32.17 -8.89 -21.15
C ASP A 280 30.80 -9.61 -21.20
N GLY A 281 29.99 -9.31 -22.23
CA GLY A 281 28.66 -9.88 -22.41
C GLY A 281 27.55 -9.32 -21.50
N GLN A 282 27.85 -8.32 -20.66
CA GLN A 282 26.90 -7.67 -19.76
C GLN A 282 26.34 -6.39 -20.40
N PHE A 283 25.05 -6.40 -20.76
CA PHE A 283 24.37 -5.26 -21.37
C PHE A 283 24.25 -4.03 -20.47
N ILE A 284 24.27 -4.21 -19.14
CA ILE A 284 24.19 -3.08 -18.21
C ILE A 284 25.35 -2.10 -18.41
N PHE A 285 26.55 -2.58 -18.75
CA PHE A 285 27.71 -1.75 -18.99
C PHE A 285 27.50 -0.79 -20.18
N PRO A 286 27.29 -1.25 -21.43
CA PRO A 286 27.08 -0.37 -22.57
C PRO A 286 25.83 0.51 -22.42
N VAL A 287 24.76 0.01 -21.78
CA VAL A 287 23.56 0.81 -21.50
C VAL A 287 23.89 1.99 -20.57
N THR A 288 24.66 1.73 -19.51
CA THR A 288 25.08 2.78 -18.56
C THR A 288 26.05 3.76 -19.21
N VAL A 289 26.98 3.29 -20.06
CA VAL A 289 27.89 4.14 -20.84
C VAL A 289 27.13 5.08 -21.75
N ILE A 290 26.16 4.58 -22.53
CA ILE A 290 25.36 5.41 -23.43
C ILE A 290 24.57 6.45 -22.64
N LYS A 291 23.92 6.05 -21.53
CA LYS A 291 23.22 7.01 -20.66
C LYS A 291 24.16 8.07 -20.07
N TYR A 292 25.36 7.68 -19.63
CA TYR A 292 26.35 8.61 -19.10
C TYR A 292 26.81 9.64 -20.13
N ILE A 293 26.93 9.25 -21.40
CA ILE A 293 27.29 10.12 -22.51
C ILE A 293 26.12 11.03 -22.91
N ASP A 294 24.88 10.54 -22.78
CA ASP A 294 23.64 11.22 -23.16
C ASP A 294 23.22 12.33 -22.17
N THR A 295 24.10 13.31 -21.94
CA THR A 295 23.85 14.49 -21.11
C THR A 295 23.80 15.77 -21.94
N ARG A 296 23.08 16.80 -21.48
CA ARG A 296 22.97 18.10 -22.17
C ARG A 296 24.09 19.08 -21.79
N ASP A 297 24.70 18.90 -20.63
CA ASP A 297 25.58 19.90 -20.01
C ASP A 297 27.05 19.76 -20.44
N GLU A 298 27.42 18.64 -21.06
CA GLU A 298 28.79 18.32 -21.45
C GLU A 298 28.82 17.73 -22.86
N ARG A 299 29.97 17.83 -23.54
CA ARG A 299 30.12 17.26 -24.88
C ARG A 299 30.19 15.73 -24.80
N PRO A 300 29.45 15.00 -25.64
CA PRO A 300 29.53 13.53 -25.71
C PRO A 300 30.94 13.00 -25.94
N GLN A 301 31.76 13.73 -26.70
CA GLN A 301 33.16 13.37 -26.97
C GLN A 301 34.01 13.32 -25.70
N ASP A 302 33.90 14.34 -24.85
CA ASP A 302 34.72 14.47 -23.64
C ASP A 302 34.33 13.41 -22.59
N ARG A 303 33.03 13.09 -22.51
CA ARG A 303 32.48 12.02 -21.65
C ARG A 303 32.95 10.64 -22.11
N LEU A 304 32.96 10.40 -23.43
CA LEU A 304 33.46 9.15 -23.99
C LEU A 304 34.96 8.98 -23.73
N ASP A 305 35.76 10.02 -23.98
CA ASP A 305 37.21 10.00 -23.70
C ASP A 305 37.50 9.75 -22.22
N THR A 306 36.70 10.33 -21.32
CA THR A 306 36.77 10.07 -19.88
C THR A 306 36.60 8.58 -19.57
N ILE A 307 35.61 7.91 -20.16
CA ILE A 307 35.39 6.46 -19.97
C ILE A 307 36.56 5.64 -20.52
N LEU A 308 37.09 6.02 -21.69
CA LEU A 308 38.18 5.28 -22.35
C LEU A 308 39.52 5.39 -21.62
N ARG A 309 39.73 6.47 -20.85
CA ARG A 309 40.94 6.71 -20.05
C ARG A 309 40.94 5.97 -18.71
N ILE A 310 39.82 5.39 -18.29
CA ILE A 310 39.73 4.62 -17.04
C ILE A 310 40.64 3.39 -17.16
N TYR A 311 41.71 3.36 -16.37
CA TYR A 311 42.67 2.26 -16.34
C TYR A 311 42.22 1.19 -15.33
N ILE A 312 42.31 -0.08 -15.73
CA ILE A 312 41.98 -1.22 -14.88
C ILE A 312 43.26 -1.66 -14.17
N GLU A 313 43.37 -1.39 -12.87
CA GLU A 313 44.31 -2.15 -12.02
C GLU A 313 43.79 -3.58 -11.95
N ARG A 314 44.55 -4.53 -12.52
CA ARG A 314 44.13 -5.93 -12.72
C ARG A 314 43.99 -6.75 -11.42
N ASP A 315 44.11 -6.11 -10.26
CA ASP A 315 44.08 -6.74 -8.94
C ASP A 315 42.71 -6.62 -8.25
N SER A 316 41.64 -6.18 -8.94
CA SER A 316 40.30 -6.17 -8.34
C SER A 316 39.66 -7.56 -8.38
N ASP A 317 39.38 -8.14 -7.21
CA ASP A 317 38.65 -9.42 -7.05
C ASP A 317 37.14 -9.35 -7.42
N SER A 318 36.67 -8.24 -8.02
CA SER A 318 35.26 -8.06 -8.36
C SER A 318 34.89 -8.76 -9.68
N PRO A 319 33.79 -9.55 -9.72
CA PRO A 319 33.27 -10.14 -10.96
C PRO A 319 32.66 -9.10 -11.93
N TYR A 320 32.61 -7.82 -11.52
CA TYR A 320 32.05 -6.70 -12.27
C TYR A 320 33.04 -5.54 -12.38
N SER A 321 34.35 -5.81 -12.43
CA SER A 321 35.43 -4.80 -12.34
C SER A 321 35.24 -3.57 -13.24
N ASP A 322 34.96 -3.77 -14.54
CA ASP A 322 34.71 -2.67 -15.48
C ASP A 322 33.46 -1.85 -15.15
N LEU A 323 32.39 -2.51 -14.70
CA LEU A 323 31.15 -1.84 -14.29
C LEU A 323 31.32 -1.07 -12.99
N ASP A 324 32.07 -1.62 -12.03
CA ASP A 324 32.38 -0.98 -10.75
C ASP A 324 33.22 0.28 -10.98
N LEU A 325 34.20 0.22 -11.90
CA LEU A 325 34.98 1.39 -12.30
C LEU A 325 34.11 2.46 -12.96
N LEU A 326 33.15 2.07 -13.81
CA LEU A 326 32.20 3.01 -14.38
C LEU A 326 31.33 3.67 -13.30
N TYR A 327 30.85 2.91 -12.32
CA TYR A 327 30.07 3.47 -11.21
C TYR A 327 30.89 4.42 -10.34
N ARG A 328 32.15 4.07 -10.00
CA ARG A 328 33.06 4.99 -9.30
C ARG A 328 33.27 6.27 -10.10
N GLN A 329 33.44 6.18 -11.41
CA GLN A 329 33.59 7.35 -12.27
C GLN A 329 32.32 8.21 -12.31
N ILE A 330 31.13 7.60 -12.30
CA ILE A 330 29.87 8.35 -12.24
C ILE A 330 29.78 9.11 -10.92
N LEU A 331 30.06 8.45 -9.81
CA LEU A 331 29.96 9.06 -8.48
C LEU A 331 31.05 10.11 -8.23
N SER A 332 32.25 9.95 -8.81
CA SER A 332 33.32 10.95 -8.71
C SER A 332 32.98 12.28 -9.41
N THR A 333 32.02 12.29 -10.34
CA THR A 333 31.52 13.54 -10.94
C THR A 333 30.60 14.36 -10.02
N CYS A 334 30.15 13.78 -8.90
CA CYS A 334 29.30 14.48 -7.94
C CYS A 334 30.12 15.41 -7.04
N GLN A 335 30.07 16.72 -7.31
CA GLN A 335 30.82 17.73 -6.56
C GLN A 335 30.38 17.93 -5.10
N ARG A 336 29.16 17.48 -4.73
CA ARG A 336 28.55 17.66 -3.40
C ARG A 336 28.20 16.31 -2.77
N TRP A 337 29.19 15.42 -2.71
CA TRP A 337 29.00 14.04 -2.21
C TRP A 337 28.36 13.99 -0.82
N GLU A 338 28.66 14.95 0.05
CA GLU A 338 28.07 15.10 1.38
C GLU A 338 26.54 15.26 1.36
N LYS A 339 25.98 15.82 0.28
CA LYS A 339 24.52 15.92 0.07
C LYS A 339 23.95 14.76 -0.74
N VAL A 340 24.72 14.19 -1.67
CA VAL A 340 24.31 12.99 -2.42
C VAL A 340 24.15 11.79 -1.50
N ARG A 341 25.09 11.61 -0.57
CA ARG A 341 25.18 10.43 0.30
C ARG A 341 23.90 10.19 1.12
N PRO A 342 23.33 11.17 1.85
CA PRO A 342 22.06 10.99 2.56
C PRO A 342 20.88 10.62 1.66
N VAL A 343 20.83 11.18 0.44
CA VAL A 343 19.79 10.83 -0.54
C VAL A 343 19.92 9.36 -0.94
N LEU A 344 21.12 8.91 -1.31
CA LEU A 344 21.35 7.51 -1.66
C LEU A 344 21.03 6.57 -0.49
N ARG A 345 21.34 6.97 0.77
CA ARG A 345 20.95 6.21 1.98
C ARG A 345 19.44 6.02 2.07
N LEU A 346 18.64 7.06 1.82
CA LEU A 346 17.18 6.97 1.79
C LEU A 346 16.68 6.09 0.64
N LEU A 347 17.31 6.15 -0.52
CA LEU A 347 16.91 5.32 -1.67
C LEU A 347 17.21 3.82 -1.45
N VAL A 348 18.31 3.47 -0.79
CA VAL A 348 18.62 2.06 -0.45
C VAL A 348 17.91 1.54 0.78
N THR A 349 17.35 2.42 1.61
CA THR A 349 16.60 2.05 2.81
C THR A 349 15.12 1.95 2.46
N HIS A 350 14.46 0.84 2.82
CA HIS A 350 13.05 0.64 2.51
C HIS A 350 12.13 1.09 3.64
N HIS A 351 11.19 1.97 3.31
CA HIS A 351 10.17 2.42 4.26
C HIS A 351 9.40 1.22 4.85
N ASN A 352 9.04 0.21 4.05
CA ASN A 352 8.32 -0.95 4.57
C ASN A 352 9.22 -2.00 5.27
N GLU A 353 10.55 -1.92 5.12
CA GLU A 353 11.49 -2.76 5.89
C GLU A 353 11.60 -2.28 7.34
N LEU A 354 11.51 -0.96 7.57
CA LEU A 354 11.77 -0.32 8.88
C LEU A 354 10.52 0.32 9.52
N GLY A 355 9.60 0.80 8.71
CA GLY A 355 8.26 1.24 9.12
C GLY A 355 7.33 0.04 9.13
N ARG A 356 7.32 -0.72 10.25
CA ARG A 356 6.42 -1.87 10.45
C ARG A 356 5.01 -1.52 9.99
N GLU A 357 4.54 -2.19 8.95
CA GLU A 357 3.21 -2.17 8.34
C GLU A 357 2.25 -1.09 8.86
N VAL A 358 2.29 0.12 8.28
CA VAL A 358 1.11 0.99 8.26
C VAL A 358 0.22 0.52 7.11
N ALA A 359 -0.42 -0.62 7.32
CA ALA A 359 -1.38 -1.20 6.39
C ALA A 359 -2.82 -0.96 6.88
N ARG A 360 -3.19 0.25 7.31
CA ARG A 360 -4.57 0.56 7.73
C ARG A 360 -5.05 2.00 7.46
N GLY A 361 -4.55 2.66 6.42
CA GLY A 361 -5.09 3.95 5.98
C GLY A 361 -5.06 4.15 4.45
N PRO A 362 -5.85 5.11 3.91
CA PRO A 362 -5.94 5.38 2.47
C PRO A 362 -4.78 6.18 1.89
N TRP A 363 -3.73 6.49 2.67
CA TRP A 363 -2.66 7.39 2.25
C TRP A 363 -1.72 6.74 1.22
N SER A 364 -1.38 7.49 0.17
CA SER A 364 -0.48 7.07 -0.90
C SER A 364 0.79 7.93 -0.88
N ILE A 365 1.47 7.96 0.28
CA ILE A 365 2.67 8.78 0.47
C ILE A 365 3.88 8.14 -0.24
N HIS A 366 4.39 8.84 -1.24
CA HIS A 366 5.63 8.50 -1.95
C HIS A 366 6.87 8.96 -1.17
N TRP A 367 7.37 8.10 -0.28
CA TRP A 367 8.49 8.43 0.62
C TRP A 367 9.83 8.71 -0.09
N ARG A 368 9.96 8.34 -1.36
CA ARG A 368 11.16 8.53 -2.18
C ARG A 368 10.94 9.53 -3.32
N SER A 369 9.83 10.27 -3.28
CA SER A 369 9.62 11.34 -4.24
C SER A 369 10.61 12.50 -4.04
N PRO A 370 10.89 13.28 -5.09
CA PRO A 370 11.71 14.47 -4.97
C PRO A 370 11.25 15.39 -3.83
N THR A 371 9.96 15.70 -3.78
CA THR A 371 9.37 16.54 -2.72
C THR A 371 9.60 15.95 -1.34
N MET A 372 9.41 14.63 -1.16
CA MET A 372 9.53 14.02 0.15
C MET A 372 10.97 13.95 0.62
N ILE A 373 11.91 13.59 -0.25
CA ILE A 373 13.34 13.55 0.08
C ILE A 373 13.85 14.95 0.43
N GLU A 374 13.44 15.99 -0.31
CA GLU A 374 13.77 17.37 0.02
C GLU A 374 13.27 17.75 1.42
N ARG A 375 12.04 17.36 1.76
CA ARG A 375 11.51 17.57 3.12
C ARG A 375 12.32 16.78 4.15
N LEU A 376 12.49 15.47 3.99
CA LEU A 376 13.21 14.61 4.95
C LEU A 376 14.62 15.12 5.25
N LEU A 377 15.34 15.56 4.23
CA LEU A 377 16.72 16.05 4.37
C LEU A 377 16.82 17.56 4.58
N ASN A 378 15.69 18.26 4.71
CA ASN A 378 15.62 19.72 4.85
C ASN A 378 16.38 20.49 3.76
N LEU A 379 16.27 20.01 2.51
CA LEU A 379 16.85 20.64 1.33
C LEU A 379 15.92 21.75 0.82
N LYS A 380 16.48 22.72 0.08
CA LYS A 380 15.66 23.74 -0.58
C LYS A 380 14.91 23.13 -1.76
N LYS A 381 13.73 23.66 -2.08
CA LYS A 381 12.97 23.23 -3.26
C LYS A 381 13.83 23.33 -4.54
N GLY A 382 13.94 22.23 -5.28
CA GLY A 382 14.73 22.11 -6.52
C GLY A 382 16.23 21.86 -6.30
N GLU A 383 16.69 21.85 -5.04
CA GLU A 383 18.09 21.53 -4.73
C GLU A 383 18.39 20.06 -5.01
N LEU A 384 17.44 19.16 -4.79
CA LEU A 384 17.63 17.73 -5.04
C LEU A 384 17.90 17.44 -6.52
N ALA A 385 17.13 18.06 -7.42
CA ALA A 385 17.34 17.93 -8.86
C ALA A 385 18.77 18.36 -9.27
N THR A 386 19.31 19.40 -8.63
CA THR A 386 20.67 19.85 -8.85
C THR A 386 21.70 18.83 -8.33
N ILE A 387 21.49 18.30 -7.13
CA ILE A 387 22.36 17.30 -6.48
C ILE A 387 22.42 16.00 -7.29
N LEU A 388 21.30 15.54 -7.83
CA LEU A 388 21.19 14.27 -8.56
C LEU A 388 21.41 14.38 -10.07
N SER A 389 21.59 15.59 -10.62
CA SER A 389 21.75 15.84 -12.07
C SER A 389 22.80 14.95 -12.76
N ARG A 390 23.88 14.61 -12.05
CA ARG A 390 24.98 13.77 -12.57
C ARG A 390 24.76 12.26 -12.44
N LEU A 391 23.66 11.83 -11.82
CA LEU A 391 23.34 10.42 -11.55
C LEU A 391 22.25 9.84 -12.46
N HIS A 392 21.80 10.55 -13.50
CA HIS A 392 20.76 10.07 -14.44
C HIS A 392 21.11 8.75 -15.16
N SER A 393 22.38 8.36 -15.21
CA SER A 393 22.79 7.07 -15.78
C SER A 393 22.48 5.88 -14.87
N VAL A 394 22.34 6.12 -13.56
CA VAL A 394 22.12 5.09 -12.52
C VAL A 394 20.84 5.30 -11.71
N LEU A 395 20.23 6.48 -11.80
CA LEU A 395 18.94 6.83 -11.20
C LEU A 395 17.92 7.17 -12.29
N GLN A 396 16.69 6.72 -12.10
CA GLN A 396 15.51 7.15 -12.82
C GLN A 396 14.80 8.19 -11.96
N ILE A 397 14.94 9.45 -12.36
CA ILE A 397 14.31 10.60 -11.71
C ILE A 397 13.04 10.91 -12.53
N PRO A 398 11.85 10.89 -11.92
CA PRO A 398 10.61 11.22 -12.62
C PRO A 398 10.59 12.68 -13.09
N GLU A 399 9.72 13.00 -14.06
CA GLU A 399 9.52 14.37 -14.53
C GLU A 399 8.68 15.20 -13.54
N ASP A 400 7.82 14.54 -12.77
CA ASP A 400 7.05 15.13 -11.68
C ASP A 400 7.77 15.01 -10.33
N ASP A 401 7.40 15.89 -9.39
CA ASP A 401 8.03 15.98 -8.07
C ASP A 401 7.41 15.03 -7.01
N ASP A 402 6.38 14.27 -7.38
CA ASP A 402 5.54 13.49 -6.45
C ASP A 402 5.71 11.97 -6.62
N SER A 403 6.21 11.51 -7.76
CA SER A 403 6.54 10.10 -8.02
C SER A 403 7.89 9.72 -7.42
N ASP A 404 8.05 8.44 -7.07
CA ASP A 404 9.28 7.95 -6.43
C ASP A 404 10.49 7.94 -7.39
N ILE A 405 11.66 8.32 -6.85
CA ILE A 405 12.94 8.12 -7.53
C ILE A 405 13.34 6.65 -7.41
N HIS A 406 13.76 6.06 -8.53
CA HIS A 406 14.20 4.66 -8.57
C HIS A 406 15.67 4.52 -8.94
N ILE A 407 16.37 3.61 -8.27
CA ILE A 407 17.69 3.16 -8.72
C ILE A 407 17.48 2.30 -9.99
N ALA A 408 18.12 2.69 -11.09
CA ALA A 408 17.85 2.15 -12.42
C ALA A 408 18.21 0.66 -12.54
N HIS A 409 19.16 0.17 -11.75
CA HIS A 409 19.56 -1.24 -11.79
C HIS A 409 20.05 -1.75 -10.44
N ALA A 410 19.66 -2.98 -10.08
CA ALA A 410 20.03 -3.63 -8.82
C ALA A 410 21.55 -3.75 -8.61
N SER A 411 22.35 -3.89 -9.68
CA SER A 411 23.82 -3.95 -9.54
C SER A 411 24.43 -2.65 -9.03
N PHE A 412 23.77 -1.50 -9.23
CA PHE A 412 24.22 -0.23 -8.63
C PHE A 412 23.97 -0.23 -7.11
N THR A 413 22.76 -0.65 -6.68
CA THR A 413 22.45 -0.86 -5.26
C THR A 413 23.46 -1.82 -4.60
N GLU A 414 23.77 -2.95 -5.25
CA GLU A 414 24.77 -3.91 -4.76
C GLU A 414 26.18 -3.32 -4.71
N PHE A 415 26.55 -2.51 -5.69
CA PHE A 415 27.85 -1.85 -5.72
C PHE A 415 28.00 -0.87 -4.54
N ILE A 416 27.05 0.05 -4.34
CA ILE A 416 27.13 1.05 -3.27
C ILE A 416 26.98 0.42 -1.87
N SER A 417 26.32 -0.74 -1.78
CA SER A 417 26.15 -1.49 -0.52
C SER A 417 27.35 -2.36 -0.16
N ASP A 418 28.32 -2.54 -1.05
CA ASP A 418 29.54 -3.34 -0.81
C ASP A 418 30.74 -2.42 -0.65
N SER A 419 31.35 -2.42 0.54
CA SER A 419 32.48 -1.55 0.87
C SER A 419 33.75 -1.87 0.08
N ASN A 420 33.97 -3.14 -0.30
CA ASN A 420 35.12 -3.55 -1.10
C ASN A 420 35.00 -3.05 -2.54
N ARG A 421 33.76 -3.00 -3.06
CA ARG A 421 33.47 -2.54 -4.43
C ARG A 421 33.38 -1.03 -4.51
N SER A 422 32.68 -0.36 -3.61
CA SER A 422 32.43 1.09 -3.69
C SER A 422 33.47 1.97 -2.99
N ALA A 423 34.30 1.41 -2.09
CA ALA A 423 35.34 2.13 -1.35
C ALA A 423 34.79 3.41 -0.66
N GLU A 424 35.27 4.60 -1.03
CA GLU A 424 34.82 5.88 -0.45
C GLU A 424 33.35 6.21 -0.71
N TYR A 425 32.75 5.57 -1.72
CA TYR A 425 31.35 5.76 -2.09
C TYR A 425 30.39 4.80 -1.39
N HIS A 426 30.88 4.05 -0.40
CA HIS A 426 30.07 3.07 0.31
C HIS A 426 28.90 3.70 1.09
N ILE A 427 27.71 3.16 0.85
CA ILE A 427 26.44 3.59 1.44
C ILE A 427 25.93 2.48 2.36
N LEU A 428 25.80 2.81 3.64
CA LEU A 428 25.13 1.96 4.62
C LEU A 428 23.63 2.28 4.64
N LYS A 429 22.80 1.24 4.62
CA LYS A 429 21.36 1.35 4.95
C LYS A 429 21.21 2.05 6.30
N MET A 430 20.13 2.82 6.45
CA MET A 430 19.82 3.43 7.76
C MET A 430 19.36 2.33 8.73
N SER A 431 19.68 2.49 10.01
CA SER A 431 19.08 1.65 11.04
C SER A 431 17.60 2.01 11.23
N GLU A 432 16.81 1.13 11.87
CA GLU A 432 15.42 1.42 12.21
C GLU A 432 15.30 2.74 13.00
N GLN A 433 16.20 2.95 13.96
CA GLN A 433 16.23 4.16 14.78
C GLN A 433 16.56 5.41 13.97
N GLU A 434 17.61 5.38 13.13
CA GLU A 434 17.96 6.54 12.30
C GLU A 434 16.83 6.91 11.34
N TYR A 435 16.18 5.90 10.75
CA TYR A 435 15.07 6.11 9.85
C TYR A 435 13.85 6.69 10.57
N CYS A 436 13.46 6.10 11.70
CA CYS A 436 12.34 6.58 12.51
C CYS A 436 12.58 8.00 13.03
N ASP A 437 13.81 8.34 13.40
CA ASP A 437 14.18 9.70 13.83
C ASP A 437 13.95 10.72 12.71
N CYS A 438 14.40 10.43 11.48
CA CYS A 438 14.17 11.29 10.32
C CYS A 438 12.67 11.47 10.02
N ILE A 439 11.89 10.39 10.07
CA ILE A 439 10.45 10.44 9.83
C ILE A 439 9.76 11.23 10.95
N ALA A 440 10.00 10.90 12.22
CA ALA A 440 9.44 11.62 13.36
C ALA A 440 9.73 13.12 13.31
N THR A 441 10.97 13.49 12.98
CA THR A 441 11.38 14.89 12.79
C THR A 441 10.58 15.58 11.70
N LEU A 442 10.38 14.92 10.55
CA LEU A 442 9.55 15.46 9.46
C LEU A 442 8.09 15.64 9.89
N LEU A 443 7.51 14.64 10.56
CA LEU A 443 6.10 14.68 10.97
C LEU A 443 5.88 15.80 11.98
N LEU A 444 6.72 15.89 13.02
CA LEU A 444 6.66 16.97 14.01
C LEU A 444 6.87 18.35 13.37
N ARG A 445 7.82 18.49 12.44
CA ARG A 445 7.99 19.75 11.71
C ARG A 445 6.78 20.09 10.85
N THR A 446 6.14 19.10 10.24
CA THR A 446 4.89 19.30 9.48
C THR A 446 3.80 19.80 10.43
N LEU A 447 3.64 19.18 11.60
CA LEU A 447 2.70 19.63 12.63
C LEU A 447 3.03 21.03 13.16
N SER A 448 4.30 21.39 13.28
CA SER A 448 4.72 22.72 13.75
C SER A 448 4.19 23.86 12.87
N THR A 449 3.91 23.60 11.59
CA THR A 449 3.33 24.59 10.67
C THR A 449 1.93 25.03 11.07
N LEU A 450 1.23 24.25 11.89
CA LEU A 450 -0.08 24.58 12.43
C LEU A 450 0.00 25.71 13.49
N THR A 451 1.06 25.70 14.30
CA THR A 451 1.19 26.57 15.48
C THR A 451 1.03 28.06 15.19
N PRO A 452 1.69 28.66 14.18
CA PRO A 452 1.59 30.10 13.91
C PRO A 452 0.18 30.55 13.51
N HIS A 453 -0.62 29.65 12.93
CA HIS A 453 -1.97 29.93 12.46
C HIS A 453 -3.03 29.68 13.53
N TYR A 454 -2.67 29.00 14.63
CA TYR A 454 -3.64 28.62 15.65
C TYR A 454 -4.13 29.85 16.44
N PRO A 455 -5.46 30.11 16.51
CA PRO A 455 -5.99 31.36 17.04
C PRO A 455 -5.61 31.69 18.48
N LEU A 456 -5.31 30.67 19.30
CA LEU A 456 -4.98 30.82 20.72
C LEU A 456 -3.75 31.68 21.01
N PHE A 457 -2.83 31.80 20.04
CA PHE A 457 -1.58 32.52 20.22
C PHE A 457 -1.68 34.01 19.80
N HIS A 458 -2.90 34.52 19.57
CA HIS A 458 -3.13 35.85 19.01
C HIS A 458 -4.11 36.70 19.84
N PRO A 459 -4.07 38.05 19.71
CA PRO A 459 -4.97 38.92 20.47
C PRO A 459 -6.45 38.71 20.15
N GLU A 460 -7.30 38.84 21.18
CA GLU A 460 -8.76 38.70 21.16
C GLU A 460 -9.44 39.48 20.02
N SER A 461 -8.99 40.71 19.76
CA SER A 461 -9.55 41.57 18.71
C SER A 461 -9.45 40.99 17.28
N THR A 462 -8.63 39.95 17.09
CA THR A 462 -8.43 39.27 15.79
C THR A 462 -8.88 37.82 15.79
N PHE A 463 -9.42 37.32 16.90
CA PHE A 463 -9.72 35.91 17.10
C PHE A 463 -10.66 35.35 16.03
N THR A 464 -11.81 35.98 15.81
CA THR A 464 -12.83 35.50 14.86
C THR A 464 -12.28 35.38 13.44
N THR A 465 -11.55 36.40 12.97
CA THR A 465 -10.92 36.38 11.64
C THR A 465 -9.87 35.27 11.54
N ARG A 466 -9.04 35.09 12.57
CA ARG A 466 -8.01 34.03 12.57
C ARG A 466 -8.60 32.64 12.68
N PHE A 467 -9.67 32.47 13.45
CA PHE A 467 -10.39 31.21 13.52
C PHE A 467 -10.98 30.83 12.16
N SER A 468 -11.56 31.78 11.42
CA SER A 468 -12.00 31.54 10.04
C SER A 468 -10.82 31.15 9.14
N LEU A 469 -9.70 31.87 9.18
CA LEU A 469 -8.51 31.53 8.38
C LEU A 469 -7.93 30.16 8.74
N TRP A 470 -7.89 29.80 10.02
CA TRP A 470 -7.45 28.50 10.52
C TRP A 470 -8.36 27.37 10.01
N ARG A 471 -9.68 27.53 10.16
CA ARG A 471 -10.68 26.59 9.64
C ARG A 471 -10.53 26.41 8.13
N ASP A 472 -10.43 27.50 7.39
CA ASP A 472 -10.33 27.48 5.93
C ASP A 472 -8.97 26.89 5.50
N MET A 473 -7.91 27.08 6.28
CA MET A 473 -6.61 26.43 6.06
C MET A 473 -6.72 24.91 6.23
N LEU A 474 -7.28 24.44 7.34
CA LEU A 474 -7.48 23.01 7.58
C LEU A 474 -8.35 22.37 6.49
N TRP A 475 -9.36 23.07 5.98
CA TRP A 475 -10.25 22.55 4.95
C TRP A 475 -9.63 22.57 3.55
N ASN A 476 -9.00 23.68 3.17
CA ASN A 476 -8.52 23.88 1.80
C ASN A 476 -7.10 23.36 1.57
N HIS A 477 -6.33 23.06 2.63
CA HIS A 477 -4.94 22.61 2.56
C HIS A 477 -4.76 21.22 3.20
N GLN A 478 -5.70 20.30 2.96
CA GLN A 478 -5.56 18.88 3.32
C GLN A 478 -4.43 18.24 2.51
N SER A 479 -3.28 18.08 3.14
CA SER A 479 -2.19 17.26 2.60
C SER A 479 -2.25 15.89 3.27
N GLU A 480 -2.13 14.81 2.48
CA GLU A 480 -2.00 13.44 3.02
C GLU A 480 -0.88 13.36 4.08
N LEU A 481 0.21 14.12 3.90
CA LEU A 481 1.29 14.18 4.89
C LEU A 481 0.84 14.82 6.20
N MET A 482 -0.02 15.86 6.18
CA MET A 482 -0.50 16.51 7.40
C MET A 482 -1.41 15.56 8.19
N GLU A 483 -2.33 14.91 7.49
CA GLU A 483 -3.19 13.86 8.05
C GLU A 483 -2.37 12.72 8.67
N TYR A 484 -1.44 12.16 7.90
CA TYR A 484 -0.53 11.12 8.37
C TYR A 484 0.32 11.58 9.56
N SER A 485 0.82 12.82 9.52
CA SER A 485 1.58 13.42 10.62
C SER A 485 0.74 13.53 11.88
N CYS A 486 -0.55 13.84 11.77
CA CYS A 486 -1.45 13.93 12.92
C CYS A 486 -1.63 12.56 13.62
N LEU A 487 -1.55 11.45 12.88
CA LEU A 487 -1.79 10.11 13.41
C LEU A 487 -0.54 9.35 13.85
N GLU A 488 0.58 9.47 13.14
CA GLU A 488 1.70 8.52 13.27
C GLU A 488 2.96 9.10 13.93
N TRP A 489 3.02 10.41 14.18
CA TRP A 489 4.23 11.07 14.68
C TRP A 489 4.78 10.47 15.98
N ASP A 490 3.91 10.11 16.91
CA ASP A 490 4.26 9.58 18.22
C ASP A 490 4.76 8.14 18.14
N ARG A 491 4.20 7.33 17.23
CA ARG A 491 4.71 5.99 16.90
C ARG A 491 6.19 6.04 16.55
N TYR A 492 6.55 6.87 15.57
CA TYR A 492 7.94 6.97 15.11
C TYR A 492 8.85 7.49 16.21
N CYS A 493 8.39 8.43 17.06
CA CYS A 493 9.17 8.87 18.22
C CYS A 493 9.50 7.69 19.14
N THR A 494 8.51 6.87 19.51
CA THR A 494 8.70 5.75 20.46
C THR A 494 9.61 4.63 19.98
N LEU A 495 9.93 4.58 18.68
CA LEU A 495 10.86 3.62 18.08
C LEU A 495 12.33 4.11 18.10
N VAL A 496 12.58 5.31 18.63
CA VAL A 496 13.92 5.92 18.66
C VAL A 496 14.50 5.86 20.07
N ASP A 497 15.49 4.99 20.28
CA ASP A 497 16.16 4.87 21.58
C ASP A 497 17.14 6.02 21.87
N SER A 498 17.63 6.70 20.83
CA SER A 498 18.62 7.78 20.93
C SER A 498 18.28 8.93 19.97
N PRO A 499 17.42 9.88 20.40
CA PRO A 499 16.89 10.92 19.53
C PRO A 499 17.98 11.93 19.13
N SER A 500 17.94 12.33 17.87
CA SER A 500 18.82 13.35 17.31
C SER A 500 18.51 14.73 17.89
N SER A 501 19.49 15.64 17.78
CA SER A 501 19.27 17.04 18.18
C SER A 501 18.15 17.72 17.38
N TYR A 502 17.90 17.27 16.14
CA TYR A 502 16.79 17.77 15.33
C TYR A 502 15.45 17.30 15.86
N LEU A 503 15.31 16.01 16.20
CA LEU A 503 14.10 15.47 16.80
C LEU A 503 13.78 16.15 18.15
N LEU A 504 14.80 16.29 19.01
CA LEU A 504 14.66 16.99 20.29
C LEU A 504 14.23 18.45 20.13
N ALA A 505 14.78 19.16 19.14
CA ALA A 505 14.37 20.53 18.83
C ALA A 505 12.90 20.59 18.41
N GLN A 506 12.44 19.69 17.54
CA GLN A 506 11.04 19.65 17.12
C GLN A 506 10.08 19.31 18.28
N LEU A 507 10.49 18.43 19.20
CA LEU A 507 9.70 18.13 20.41
C LEU A 507 9.57 19.37 21.32
N SER A 508 10.62 20.18 21.43
CA SER A 508 10.59 21.38 22.28
C SER A 508 9.63 22.46 21.79
N GLU A 509 9.33 22.49 20.48
CA GLU A 509 8.41 23.44 19.84
C GLU A 509 6.99 22.87 19.68
N PHE A 510 6.78 21.61 20.03
CA PHE A 510 5.51 20.90 19.80
C PHE A 510 4.36 21.49 20.63
N GLN A 511 3.23 21.72 19.96
CA GLN A 511 2.01 22.24 20.59
C GLN A 511 0.86 21.23 20.46
N PRO A 512 0.48 20.51 21.53
CA PRO A 512 -0.54 19.46 21.44
C PRO A 512 -1.92 19.99 21.07
N HIS A 513 -2.29 21.19 21.53
CA HIS A 513 -3.62 21.76 21.36
C HIS A 513 -4.03 21.95 19.88
N CYS A 514 -3.14 22.53 19.06
CA CYS A 514 -3.44 22.74 17.64
C CYS A 514 -3.47 21.44 16.85
N VAL A 515 -2.62 20.46 17.22
CA VAL A 515 -2.61 19.12 16.62
C VAL A 515 -3.90 18.37 16.96
N LEU A 516 -4.34 18.41 18.22
CA LEU A 516 -5.62 17.84 18.63
C LEU A 516 -6.80 18.48 17.89
N ALA A 517 -6.81 19.81 17.77
CA ALA A 517 -7.84 20.49 16.99
C ALA A 517 -7.86 20.05 15.51
N ALA A 518 -6.69 19.93 14.87
CA ALA A 518 -6.56 19.50 13.48
C ALA A 518 -6.97 18.03 13.27
N MET A 519 -6.52 17.11 14.14
CA MET A 519 -6.91 15.69 14.12
C MET A 519 -8.43 15.52 14.05
N ASN A 520 -9.15 16.29 14.86
CA ASN A 520 -10.61 16.23 14.93
C ASN A 520 -11.33 16.77 13.69
N THR A 521 -10.68 17.66 12.94
CA THR A 521 -11.20 18.17 11.68
C THR A 521 -11.01 17.16 10.54
N TYR A 522 -9.87 16.46 10.51
CA TYR A 522 -9.56 15.50 9.44
C TYR A 522 -10.30 14.16 9.58
N TYR A 523 -10.55 13.71 10.80
CA TYR A 523 -11.13 12.38 11.04
C TYR A 523 -12.58 12.45 11.53
N SER A 524 -13.39 11.52 11.05
CA SER A 524 -14.77 11.31 11.55
C SER A 524 -14.83 10.54 12.87
N TYR A 525 -13.68 10.07 13.35
CA TYR A 525 -13.50 9.38 14.62
C TYR A 525 -12.36 10.05 15.37
N PHE A 526 -12.36 9.93 16.69
CA PHE A 526 -11.43 10.60 17.58
C PHE A 526 -10.24 9.66 17.82
N PRO A 527 -9.06 9.92 17.23
CA PRO A 527 -7.89 9.07 17.42
C PRO A 527 -7.48 9.03 18.90
N ASN A 528 -7.18 7.83 19.38
CA ASN A 528 -6.94 7.52 20.78
C ASN A 528 -5.81 8.39 21.39
N LEU A 529 -6.08 9.01 22.54
CA LEU A 529 -5.09 9.76 23.31
C LEU A 529 -4.19 8.86 24.17
N SER A 530 -4.63 7.65 24.50
CA SER A 530 -3.86 6.69 25.30
C SER A 530 -2.58 6.21 24.58
N PHE A 531 -2.55 6.26 23.24
CA PHE A 531 -1.31 6.04 22.50
C PHE A 531 -0.22 7.07 22.86
N LYS A 532 -0.63 8.31 23.15
CA LYS A 532 0.26 9.42 23.47
C LYS A 532 0.84 9.35 24.89
N GLU A 533 0.28 8.53 25.79
CA GLU A 533 0.95 8.23 27.07
C GLU A 533 2.29 7.52 26.84
N ARG A 534 2.38 6.66 25.82
CA ARG A 534 3.64 5.98 25.46
C ARG A 534 4.73 6.97 25.05
N VAL A 535 4.39 8.00 24.27
CA VAL A 535 5.39 9.01 23.88
C VAL A 535 5.78 9.92 25.03
N ILE A 536 4.90 10.18 26.00
CA ILE A 536 5.25 10.91 27.23
C ILE A 536 6.22 10.07 28.08
N GLU A 537 5.94 8.79 28.30
CA GLU A 537 6.83 7.89 29.05
C GLU A 537 8.18 7.69 28.35
N TRP A 538 8.16 7.53 27.03
CA TRP A 538 9.38 7.55 26.21
C TRP A 538 10.15 8.86 26.40
N ALA A 539 9.48 10.01 26.31
CA ALA A 539 10.12 11.32 26.46
C ALA A 539 10.75 11.49 27.85
N LYS A 540 10.13 10.98 28.94
CA LYS A 540 10.66 11.03 30.31
C LYS A 540 12.05 10.40 30.44
N THR A 541 12.39 9.42 29.59
CA THR A 541 13.71 8.77 29.61
C THR A 541 14.87 9.70 29.24
N PHE A 542 14.60 10.82 28.57
CA PHE A 542 15.62 11.79 28.13
C PHE A 542 15.76 13.01 29.06
N GLY A 543 15.03 13.04 30.18
CA GLY A 543 15.17 14.05 31.23
C GLY A 543 14.96 15.49 30.76
N GLN A 544 15.96 16.35 30.99
CA GLN A 544 15.83 17.79 30.78
C GLN A 544 15.64 18.17 29.29
N SER A 545 16.13 17.36 28.35
CA SER A 545 16.05 17.63 26.91
C SER A 545 14.62 17.61 26.36
N THR A 546 13.69 16.96 27.06
CA THR A 546 12.27 16.81 26.68
C THR A 546 11.33 17.42 27.71
N GLU A 547 11.84 18.14 28.71
CA GLU A 547 11.05 18.67 29.83
C GLU A 547 9.92 19.61 29.36
N THR A 548 10.18 20.47 28.38
CA THR A 548 9.16 21.36 27.81
C THR A 548 8.03 20.58 27.15
N PHE A 549 8.36 19.54 26.38
CA PHE A 549 7.37 18.67 25.74
C PHE A 549 6.49 17.98 26.79
N ILE A 550 7.10 17.42 27.84
CA ILE A 550 6.38 16.73 28.93
C ILE A 550 5.44 17.69 29.64
N LYS A 551 5.94 18.89 30.01
CA LYS A 551 5.12 19.93 30.67
C LYS A 551 3.89 20.34 29.87
N MET A 552 3.97 20.30 28.54
CA MET A 552 2.84 20.64 27.66
C MET A 552 1.89 19.45 27.45
N CYS A 553 2.42 18.25 27.24
CA CYS A 553 1.63 17.08 26.85
C CYS A 553 1.00 16.33 28.03
N GLU A 554 1.65 16.30 29.20
CA GLU A 554 1.17 15.54 30.37
C GLU A 554 -0.15 16.08 30.95
N PRO A 555 -0.37 17.41 31.09
CA PRO A 555 -1.68 17.93 31.44
C PRO A 555 -2.75 17.59 30.40
N CYS A 556 -2.43 17.72 29.10
CA CYS A 556 -3.34 17.40 28.01
C CYS A 556 -3.77 15.92 27.98
N SER A 557 -2.95 14.99 28.50
CA SER A 557 -3.33 13.58 28.59
C SER A 557 -4.34 13.29 29.70
N GLN A 558 -4.47 14.18 30.69
CA GLN A 558 -5.47 14.07 31.75
C GLN A 558 -6.79 14.76 31.40
N GLY A 559 -6.73 15.82 30.59
CA GLY A 559 -7.91 16.53 30.11
C GLY A 559 -7.57 17.84 29.43
N TYR A 560 -8.56 18.42 28.77
CA TYR A 560 -8.49 19.72 28.14
C TYR A 560 -9.87 20.36 28.06
N ARG A 561 -9.89 21.67 27.82
CA ARG A 561 -11.12 22.41 27.56
C ARG A 561 -11.35 22.47 26.06
N ILE A 562 -12.60 22.37 25.65
CA ILE A 562 -12.99 22.49 24.25
C ILE A 562 -13.91 23.69 24.14
N ALA A 563 -13.63 24.56 23.17
CA ALA A 563 -14.48 25.72 22.90
C ALA A 563 -15.13 25.59 21.52
N PHE A 564 -16.45 25.72 21.51
CA PHE A 564 -17.28 25.57 20.33
C PHE A 564 -17.81 26.92 19.85
N PRO A 565 -17.74 27.20 18.53
CA PRO A 565 -18.38 28.37 17.98
C PRO A 565 -19.91 28.27 18.10
N PRO A 566 -20.63 29.40 18.19
CA PRO A 566 -22.09 29.44 18.34
C PRO A 566 -22.85 28.81 17.15
N ALA A 567 -22.17 28.60 16.03
CA ALA A 567 -22.72 27.92 14.86
C ALA A 567 -22.95 26.42 15.07
N ILE A 568 -22.35 25.81 16.10
CA ILE A 568 -22.48 24.37 16.37
C ILE A 568 -23.66 24.14 17.31
N PRO A 569 -24.65 23.30 16.94
CA PRO A 569 -25.77 23.00 17.80
C PRO A 569 -25.34 22.41 19.15
N ARG A 570 -26.01 22.80 20.23
CA ARG A 570 -25.62 22.38 21.59
C ARG A 570 -25.68 20.86 21.81
N HIS A 571 -26.54 20.15 21.08
CA HIS A 571 -26.56 18.69 21.14
C HIS A 571 -25.36 18.03 20.46
N GLU A 572 -24.82 18.63 19.39
CA GLU A 572 -23.59 18.15 18.74
C GLU A 572 -22.39 18.34 19.68
N ILE A 573 -22.37 19.47 20.40
CA ILE A 573 -21.38 19.74 21.45
C ILE A 573 -21.36 18.61 22.49
N LEU A 574 -22.53 18.18 22.97
CA LEU A 574 -22.61 17.07 23.93
C LEU A 574 -22.07 15.77 23.37
N TRP A 575 -22.50 15.41 22.16
CA TRP A 575 -22.08 14.17 21.52
C TRP A 575 -20.56 14.12 21.35
N TRP A 576 -19.96 15.19 20.84
CA TRP A 576 -18.50 15.28 20.67
C TRP A 576 -17.76 15.24 21.99
N THR A 577 -18.33 15.83 23.06
CA THR A 577 -17.71 15.77 24.38
C THR A 577 -17.60 14.33 24.89
N PHE A 578 -18.68 13.53 24.80
CA PHE A 578 -18.63 12.12 25.19
C PHE A 578 -17.64 11.32 24.34
N GLN A 579 -17.63 11.59 23.03
CA GLN A 579 -16.76 10.89 22.11
C GLN A 579 -15.27 11.23 22.35
N LEU A 580 -14.96 12.49 22.67
CA LEU A 580 -13.62 12.93 23.10
C LEU A 580 -13.21 12.29 24.42
N GLU A 581 -14.12 12.21 25.39
CA GLU A 581 -13.85 11.54 26.67
C GLU A 581 -13.61 10.04 26.50
N LYS A 582 -14.38 9.39 25.63
CA LYS A 582 -14.15 7.97 25.30
C LYS A 582 -12.78 7.74 24.68
N SER A 583 -12.27 8.69 23.88
CA SER A 583 -10.95 8.59 23.25
C SER A 583 -9.77 8.56 24.22
N PHE A 584 -9.98 8.82 25.52
CA PHE A 584 -8.96 8.58 26.56
C PHE A 584 -8.89 7.12 27.02
N CYS A 585 -9.92 6.30 26.75
CA CYS A 585 -10.11 4.97 27.34
C CYS A 585 -9.91 3.80 26.35
N ASP A 586 -10.42 3.92 25.12
CA ASP A 586 -10.38 2.86 24.10
C ASP A 586 -10.21 3.46 22.68
N GLU A 587 -9.69 2.66 21.75
CA GLU A 587 -9.57 2.99 20.31
C GLU A 587 -10.92 3.00 19.59
N ASN A 588 -11.93 2.33 20.16
CA ASN A 588 -13.23 2.22 19.51
C ASN A 588 -14.11 3.45 19.79
N PRO A 589 -14.81 3.97 18.78
CA PRO A 589 -15.81 5.02 18.99
C PRO A 589 -16.95 4.52 19.88
N ILE A 590 -17.80 5.44 20.36
CA ILE A 590 -19.01 5.08 21.12
C ILE A 590 -19.77 4.00 20.32
N ASP A 591 -20.03 2.87 20.96
CA ASP A 591 -20.69 1.74 20.29
C ASP A 591 -22.22 1.85 20.34
N ASP A 592 -22.90 1.02 19.57
CA ASP A 592 -24.37 1.06 19.41
C ASP A 592 -25.13 1.03 20.74
N PHE A 593 -24.62 0.31 21.76
CA PHE A 593 -25.26 0.26 23.07
C PHE A 593 -25.10 1.58 23.82
N GLN A 594 -23.88 2.11 23.86
CA GLN A 594 -23.60 3.40 24.50
C GLN A 594 -24.34 4.55 23.80
N GLU A 595 -24.41 4.53 22.46
CA GLU A 595 -25.21 5.45 21.66
C GLU A 595 -26.69 5.34 22.03
N GLY A 596 -27.23 4.12 22.09
CA GLY A 596 -28.62 3.86 22.48
C GLY A 596 -28.95 4.35 23.90
N LEU A 597 -28.00 4.28 24.83
CA LEU A 597 -28.16 4.80 26.19
C LEU A 597 -28.20 6.34 26.22
N LEU A 598 -27.25 6.99 25.55
CA LEU A 598 -27.19 8.46 25.46
C LEU A 598 -28.45 9.04 24.79
N ARG A 599 -28.95 8.39 23.73
CA ARG A 599 -30.22 8.75 23.07
C ARG A 599 -31.41 8.71 24.04
N GLN A 600 -31.46 7.72 24.94
CA GLN A 600 -32.54 7.60 25.92
C GLN A 600 -32.46 8.63 27.06
N ILE A 601 -31.27 9.19 27.30
CA ILE A 601 -31.01 10.22 28.32
C ILE A 601 -31.35 11.62 27.77
N TYR A 602 -30.96 11.93 26.54
CA TYR A 602 -31.07 13.28 25.97
C TYR A 602 -32.20 13.44 24.93
N SER A 603 -32.91 12.37 24.54
CA SER A 603 -34.09 12.43 23.67
C SER A 603 -33.87 13.07 22.29
N GLU A 604 -32.70 12.88 21.67
CA GLU A 604 -32.43 13.42 20.33
C GLU A 604 -32.12 12.33 19.28
N GLU A 605 -32.88 12.32 18.18
CA GLU A 605 -32.59 11.56 16.97
C GLU A 605 -31.74 12.41 16.01
N TYR A 606 -30.42 12.48 16.22
CA TYR A 606 -29.56 13.06 15.19
C TYR A 606 -28.18 12.41 15.12
N ARG A 607 -27.81 11.96 13.91
CA ARG A 607 -26.42 11.68 13.53
C ARG A 607 -25.88 12.95 12.87
N PRO A 608 -24.82 13.58 13.41
CA PRO A 608 -24.30 14.79 12.81
C PRO A 608 -23.67 14.50 11.43
N PRO A 609 -23.97 15.29 10.39
CA PRO A 609 -23.27 15.24 9.11
C PRO A 609 -21.83 15.70 9.29
N ALA A 610 -20.94 15.26 8.39
CA ALA A 610 -19.50 15.42 8.58
C ALA A 610 -18.95 16.86 8.44
N HIS A 611 -19.80 17.83 8.13
CA HIS A 611 -19.39 19.05 7.44
C HIS A 611 -19.37 20.32 8.32
N SER A 612 -19.51 20.21 9.65
CA SER A 612 -19.50 21.37 10.58
C SER A 612 -18.39 21.32 11.65
N ARG A 613 -17.18 20.86 11.34
CA ARG A 613 -16.24 20.25 12.32
C ARG A 613 -14.93 21.01 12.62
N VAL A 614 -14.99 22.26 13.08
CA VAL A 614 -13.79 22.90 13.66
C VAL A 614 -14.12 23.54 15.00
N PHE A 615 -13.39 23.14 16.02
CA PHE A 615 -13.46 23.66 17.38
C PHE A 615 -12.06 23.94 17.91
N MET A 616 -11.99 24.65 19.04
CA MET A 616 -10.74 24.99 19.71
C MET A 616 -10.48 24.01 20.85
N VAL A 617 -9.21 23.67 21.07
CA VAL A 617 -8.72 22.86 22.18
C VAL A 617 -7.82 23.74 23.04
N LEU A 618 -8.07 23.77 24.34
CA LEU A 618 -7.46 24.71 25.29
C LEU A 618 -6.87 23.95 26.49
N PRO A 619 -5.84 24.48 27.16
CA PRO A 619 -5.33 23.92 28.41
C PRO A 619 -6.43 23.80 29.47
N ALA A 620 -6.35 22.76 30.31
CA ALA A 620 -7.33 22.48 31.35
C ALA A 620 -7.28 23.47 32.52
N ASP A 621 -6.11 24.06 32.79
CA ASP A 621 -5.76 24.85 33.98
C ASP A 621 -5.93 26.36 33.82
N THR A 622 -6.33 26.84 32.64
CA THR A 622 -6.61 28.25 32.40
C THR A 622 -8.04 28.63 32.80
N ASP A 623 -8.21 29.34 33.92
CA ASP A 623 -9.51 29.89 34.39
C ASP A 623 -10.05 31.03 33.51
N SER A 624 -9.19 31.67 32.73
CA SER A 624 -9.58 32.79 31.85
C SER A 624 -10.20 32.29 30.53
N ARG A 625 -11.10 33.09 29.92
CA ARG A 625 -11.61 32.83 28.55
C ARG A 625 -10.51 32.92 27.48
N MET A 626 -9.26 33.27 27.85
CA MET A 626 -8.11 33.42 26.94
C MET A 626 -8.39 34.25 25.69
N GLY A 627 -9.18 35.32 25.83
CA GLY A 627 -9.55 36.20 24.71
C GLY A 627 -10.51 35.57 23.69
N LEU A 628 -11.25 34.54 24.08
CA LEU A 628 -12.35 33.98 23.28
C LEU A 628 -13.62 34.84 23.42
N PRO A 629 -14.39 35.03 22.32
CA PRO A 629 -15.65 35.75 22.35
C PRO A 629 -16.67 35.21 23.38
N GLU A 630 -17.59 36.10 23.82
CA GLU A 630 -18.53 35.77 24.88
C GLU A 630 -19.60 34.73 24.53
N ASP A 631 -19.87 34.56 23.24
CA ASP A 631 -20.87 33.66 22.66
C ASP A 631 -20.36 32.22 22.42
N TRP A 632 -19.08 31.94 22.70
CA TRP A 632 -18.52 30.61 22.60
C TRP A 632 -18.84 29.75 23.83
N LEU A 633 -19.20 28.49 23.60
CA LEU A 633 -19.50 27.51 24.64
C LEU A 633 -18.27 26.69 25.00
N PHE A 634 -18.11 26.39 26.30
CA PHE A 634 -16.99 25.63 26.84
C PHE A 634 -17.46 24.33 27.47
N VAL A 635 -16.71 23.27 27.23
CA VAL A 635 -16.85 22.00 27.94
C VAL A 635 -15.49 21.51 28.41
N HIS A 636 -15.48 20.78 29.51
CA HIS A 636 -14.31 20.08 30.00
C HIS A 636 -14.40 18.62 29.60
N ALA A 637 -13.42 18.14 28.83
CA ALA A 637 -13.23 16.72 28.54
C ALA A 637 -12.07 16.22 29.40
N THR A 638 -12.33 15.21 30.23
CA THR A 638 -11.33 14.64 31.13
C THR A 638 -11.26 13.13 31.00
N LYS A 639 -10.07 12.58 31.21
CA LYS A 639 -9.84 11.13 31.28
C LYS A 639 -10.75 10.49 32.32
N THR A 640 -10.87 11.10 33.50
CA THR A 640 -11.74 10.61 34.59
C THR A 640 -13.20 10.47 34.16
N ASN A 641 -13.74 11.45 33.43
CA ASN A 641 -15.12 11.37 32.93
C ASN A 641 -15.31 10.21 31.95
N GLY A 642 -14.35 10.05 31.02
CA GLY A 642 -14.36 8.93 30.06
C GLY A 642 -14.29 7.58 30.76
N GLU A 643 -13.41 7.41 31.74
CA GLU A 643 -13.25 6.16 32.46
C GLU A 643 -14.49 5.80 33.29
N VAL A 644 -15.10 6.78 33.94
CA VAL A 644 -16.36 6.58 34.68
C VAL A 644 -17.48 6.17 33.74
N PHE A 645 -17.62 6.85 32.60
CA PHE A 645 -18.62 6.51 31.59
C PHE A 645 -18.44 5.08 31.05
N GLU A 646 -17.21 4.69 30.73
CA GLU A 646 -16.90 3.34 30.23
C GLU A 646 -17.19 2.26 31.29
N ARG A 647 -16.80 2.47 32.56
CA ARG A 647 -17.10 1.53 33.66
C ARG A 647 -18.60 1.34 33.87
N VAL A 648 -19.35 2.44 33.90
CA VAL A 648 -20.81 2.39 34.12
C VAL A 648 -21.51 1.73 32.94
N THR A 649 -21.20 2.12 31.71
CA THR A 649 -21.83 1.54 30.51
C THR A 649 -21.47 0.07 30.32
N GLY A 650 -20.20 -0.31 30.56
CA GLY A 650 -19.75 -1.70 30.54
C GLY A 650 -20.52 -2.58 31.53
N ALA A 651 -20.78 -2.08 32.74
CA ALA A 651 -21.56 -2.80 33.75
C ALA A 651 -23.06 -2.90 33.40
N LEU A 652 -23.62 -1.90 32.72
CA LEU A 652 -25.02 -1.89 32.31
C LEU A 652 -25.31 -2.77 31.08
N ARG A 653 -24.31 -3.07 30.25
CA ARG A 653 -24.47 -3.76 28.95
C ARG A 653 -25.23 -5.08 29.02
N THR A 654 -25.08 -5.83 30.12
CA THR A 654 -25.63 -7.19 30.25
C THR A 654 -26.93 -7.28 31.06
N ASN A 655 -27.49 -6.15 31.55
CA ASN A 655 -28.63 -6.19 32.46
C ASN A 655 -29.69 -5.09 32.21
N GLU A 656 -30.74 -5.48 31.49
CA GLU A 656 -31.84 -4.60 31.07
C GLU A 656 -32.63 -4.00 32.25
N LYS A 657 -32.77 -4.73 33.36
CA LYS A 657 -33.46 -4.22 34.56
C LYS A 657 -32.72 -3.01 35.13
N TYR A 658 -31.39 -3.08 35.22
CA TYR A 658 -30.59 -1.99 35.75
C TYR A 658 -30.45 -0.83 34.79
N GLN A 659 -30.46 -1.07 33.48
CA GLN A 659 -30.58 -0.01 32.48
C GLN A 659 -31.85 0.83 32.71
N ARG A 660 -33.01 0.18 32.88
CA ARG A 660 -34.28 0.86 33.15
C ARG A 660 -34.26 1.63 34.46
N LEU A 661 -33.69 1.05 35.53
CA LEU A 661 -33.55 1.72 36.82
C LEU A 661 -32.64 2.95 36.73
N PHE A 662 -31.48 2.83 36.09
CA PHE A 662 -30.55 3.93 35.87
C PHE A 662 -31.19 5.08 35.07
N LEU A 663 -31.92 4.75 34.00
CA LEU A 663 -32.64 5.75 33.20
C LEU A 663 -33.79 6.42 33.98
N ALA A 664 -34.55 5.67 34.78
CA ALA A 664 -35.59 6.24 35.63
C ALA A 664 -34.99 7.18 36.68
N ASP A 665 -33.87 6.79 37.26
CA ASP A 665 -33.16 7.54 38.30
C ASP A 665 -32.53 8.84 37.77
N ILE A 666 -32.00 8.83 36.54
CA ILE A 666 -31.61 10.07 35.83
C ILE A 666 -32.82 10.97 35.54
N ARG A 667 -33.93 10.39 35.06
CA ARG A 667 -35.13 11.15 34.67
C ARG A 667 -35.80 11.85 35.86
N LEU A 668 -35.79 11.20 37.02
CA LEU A 668 -36.45 11.69 38.23
C LEU A 668 -35.56 12.57 39.12
N ASP A 669 -34.28 12.79 38.75
CA ASP A 669 -33.24 13.44 39.58
C ASP A 669 -33.20 12.87 41.01
N THR A 670 -33.47 11.57 41.16
CA THR A 670 -33.52 10.90 42.45
C THR A 670 -32.11 10.46 42.88
N ARG A 671 -31.89 10.43 44.20
CA ARG A 671 -30.73 9.76 44.81
C ARG A 671 -31.03 8.29 45.14
N GLU A 672 -32.09 7.70 44.58
CA GLU A 672 -32.40 6.29 44.82
C GLU A 672 -31.38 5.44 44.07
N THR A 673 -30.24 5.28 44.73
CA THR A 673 -29.11 4.44 44.40
C THR A 673 -29.59 3.19 43.68
N VAL A 674 -29.33 3.10 42.38
CA VAL A 674 -29.13 1.79 41.76
C VAL A 674 -27.90 1.20 42.44
N SER A 675 -28.09 0.60 43.62
CA SER A 675 -27.04 -0.12 44.33
C SER A 675 -26.72 -1.36 43.53
N HIS A 676 -25.86 -1.19 42.54
CA HIS A 676 -25.38 -2.28 41.72
C HIS A 676 -24.25 -2.96 42.49
N PRO A 677 -24.24 -4.30 42.65
CA PRO A 677 -23.11 -4.97 43.30
C PRO A 677 -21.79 -4.82 42.53
N VAL A 678 -21.82 -4.36 41.28
CA VAL A 678 -20.65 -4.22 40.39
C VAL A 678 -20.30 -2.75 40.05
N ILE A 679 -21.23 -1.79 40.19
CA ILE A 679 -20.93 -0.36 39.90
C ILE A 679 -20.70 0.34 41.24
N LYS A 680 -19.57 1.04 41.37
CA LYS A 680 -19.25 1.80 42.58
C LYS A 680 -20.21 3.00 42.71
N GLU A 681 -20.67 3.26 43.92
CA GLU A 681 -21.57 4.38 44.23
C GLU A 681 -20.98 5.72 43.78
N ASP A 682 -19.67 5.92 43.99
CA ASP A 682 -18.95 7.12 43.55
C ASP A 682 -18.97 7.33 42.03
N ASP A 683 -18.86 6.25 41.24
CA ASP A 683 -18.90 6.32 39.78
C ASP A 683 -20.30 6.75 39.29
N LEU A 684 -21.37 6.26 39.93
CA LEU A 684 -22.75 6.66 39.62
C LEU A 684 -23.01 8.12 40.00
N ILE A 685 -22.55 8.55 41.18
CA ILE A 685 -22.69 9.95 41.62
C ILE A 685 -21.94 10.88 40.66
N HIS A 686 -20.72 10.50 40.27
CA HIS A 686 -19.91 11.28 39.34
C HIS A 686 -20.58 11.40 37.97
N LEU A 687 -21.04 10.27 37.39
CA LEU A 687 -21.73 10.29 36.10
C LEU A 687 -23.02 11.10 36.16
N LYS A 688 -23.83 10.97 37.21
CA LYS A 688 -25.06 11.76 37.37
C LYS A 688 -24.78 13.26 37.42
N ARG A 689 -23.77 13.68 38.19
CA ARG A 689 -23.34 15.08 38.24
C ARG A 689 -22.92 15.57 36.85
N LEU A 690 -22.12 14.77 36.14
CA LEU A 690 -21.68 15.09 34.79
C LEU A 690 -22.86 15.23 33.81
N LEU A 691 -23.83 14.30 33.86
CA LEU A 691 -25.04 14.35 33.04
C LEU A 691 -25.90 15.56 33.38
N LYS A 692 -25.97 15.96 34.65
CA LYS A 692 -26.69 17.16 35.10
C LYS A 692 -26.03 18.45 34.58
N GLU A 693 -24.72 18.61 34.77
CA GLU A 693 -23.95 19.74 34.23
C GLU A 693 -24.11 19.86 32.71
N ARG A 694 -24.16 18.73 32.00
CA ARG A 694 -24.37 18.69 30.54
C ARG A 694 -25.80 18.98 30.11
N ARG A 695 -26.78 18.60 30.92
CA ARG A 695 -28.19 18.92 30.68
C ARG A 695 -28.45 20.41 30.81
N GLU A 696 -27.79 21.08 31.76
CA GLU A 696 -27.86 22.54 31.92
C GLU A 696 -27.36 23.28 30.67
N LEU A 697 -26.45 22.68 29.87
CA LEU A 697 -26.05 23.23 28.56
C LEU A 697 -27.19 23.19 27.53
N LEU A 698 -28.14 22.26 27.65
CA LEU A 698 -29.30 22.12 26.76
C LEU A 698 -30.53 22.92 27.20
N ASP A 699 -30.59 23.38 28.45
CA ASP A 699 -31.84 23.89 29.05
C ASP A 699 -32.38 25.18 28.39
N ASP A 700 -31.58 25.95 27.63
CA ASP A 700 -32.11 27.07 26.82
C ASP A 700 -32.79 26.63 25.50
N LEU A 701 -32.67 25.37 25.09
CA LEU A 701 -33.32 24.80 23.90
C LEU A 701 -34.67 24.13 24.22
N LEU A 702 -34.94 23.88 25.51
CA LEU A 702 -36.19 23.28 25.96
C LEU A 702 -37.26 24.36 26.18
N ASP A 703 -37.61 25.07 25.09
CA ASP A 703 -38.79 25.93 25.05
C ASP A 703 -40.06 25.03 25.04
N GLU A 704 -40.55 24.72 26.24
CA GLU A 704 -41.93 24.37 26.68
C GLU A 704 -42.90 23.54 25.79
N ARG A 705 -42.51 22.81 24.73
CA ARG A 705 -43.50 22.16 23.85
C ARG A 705 -43.33 20.70 23.42
N SER A 706 -42.49 19.90 24.06
CA SER A 706 -42.35 18.47 23.68
C SER A 706 -42.39 17.45 24.82
N PHE A 707 -42.95 17.80 25.98
CA PHE A 707 -43.37 16.79 26.97
C PHE A 707 -44.84 16.38 26.77
N TYR A 708 -45.16 15.67 25.67
CA TYR A 708 -46.43 14.95 25.61
C TYR A 708 -46.31 13.55 24.97
N SER A 709 -46.63 12.56 25.81
CA SER A 709 -47.15 11.22 25.54
C SER A 709 -46.32 10.23 24.70
N PHE A 710 -45.70 9.27 25.39
CA PHE A 710 -45.49 7.92 24.84
C PHE A 710 -46.81 7.12 24.93
N PRO A 711 -47.18 6.29 23.93
CA PRO A 711 -48.36 5.44 24.04
C PRO A 711 -48.08 4.24 24.96
N ASP A 712 -49.01 4.00 25.88
CA ASP A 712 -49.07 2.80 26.69
C ASP A 712 -49.23 1.55 25.82
N SER A 713 -48.48 0.53 26.18
CA SER A 713 -48.55 -0.82 25.64
C SER A 713 -49.84 -1.52 26.08
N SER A 714 -50.91 -1.47 25.28
CA SER A 714 -51.96 -2.50 25.28
C SER A 714 -52.97 -2.30 24.16
N SER A 715 -52.84 -3.07 23.08
CA SER A 715 -53.95 -3.75 22.39
C SER A 715 -53.45 -4.24 21.03
N GLY A 716 -53.52 -5.55 20.80
CA GLY A 716 -53.29 -6.11 19.47
C GLY A 716 -54.37 -5.68 18.49
N TYR A 717 -54.09 -5.77 17.20
CA TYR A 717 -55.02 -6.27 16.19
C TYR A 717 -54.29 -6.55 14.86
N GLU A 718 -54.74 -7.63 14.24
CA GLU A 718 -54.50 -8.08 12.87
C GLU A 718 -55.01 -7.10 11.79
N PRO A 719 -54.67 -7.33 10.50
CA PRO A 719 -54.66 -6.32 9.44
C PRO A 719 -55.98 -6.23 8.66
N SER A 720 -56.28 -5.06 8.08
CA SER A 720 -57.27 -4.96 7.00
C SER A 720 -57.07 -3.73 6.09
N ASN A 721 -56.86 -4.04 4.80
CA ASN A 721 -57.38 -3.46 3.56
C ASN A 721 -57.53 -1.92 3.35
N MET A 722 -56.82 -1.48 2.30
CA MET A 722 -57.29 -0.70 1.13
C MET A 722 -58.47 0.29 1.31
N SER A 723 -58.26 1.55 0.91
CA SER A 723 -58.77 2.04 -0.39
C SER A 723 -58.22 3.43 -0.77
N GLU A 724 -58.24 3.64 -2.08
CA GLU A 724 -57.88 4.82 -2.86
C GLU A 724 -58.65 6.10 -2.49
N HIS A 725 -58.01 7.25 -2.61
CA HIS A 725 -58.35 8.28 -3.61
C HIS A 725 -57.63 9.61 -3.33
N ALA A 726 -57.04 10.19 -4.38
CA ALA A 726 -57.32 11.54 -4.87
C ALA A 726 -56.05 12.25 -5.39
N SER A 727 -56.11 12.49 -6.71
CA SER A 727 -55.18 13.18 -7.59
C SER A 727 -55.17 14.71 -7.42
N LYS A 728 -54.16 15.32 -8.05
CA LYS A 728 -54.01 16.72 -8.56
C LYS A 728 -53.27 17.70 -7.64
N SER A 729 -52.09 18.16 -8.09
CA SER A 729 -51.94 19.51 -8.66
C SER A 729 -50.49 19.88 -9.05
N PHE A 730 -50.38 20.41 -10.27
CA PHE A 730 -49.51 21.50 -10.73
C PHE A 730 -47.97 21.31 -10.89
N CYS A 731 -47.54 21.25 -12.15
CA CYS A 731 -46.29 21.85 -12.65
C CYS A 731 -46.53 22.31 -14.09
N GLU A 732 -46.45 23.61 -14.35
CA GLU A 732 -46.41 24.18 -15.69
C GLU A 732 -45.50 25.43 -15.71
N HIS A 733 -44.76 25.56 -16.82
CA HIS A 733 -44.11 26.76 -17.38
C HIS A 733 -42.67 27.08 -16.91
N GLN A 734 -41.73 27.48 -17.77
CA GLN A 734 -41.68 27.70 -19.22
C GLN A 734 -40.20 27.95 -19.63
N HIS A 735 -39.86 27.63 -20.88
CA HIS A 735 -38.67 28.11 -21.62
C HIS A 735 -38.76 29.61 -21.93
N PRO A 736 -37.67 30.23 -22.41
CA PRO A 736 -37.71 30.73 -23.79
C PRO A 736 -36.44 30.47 -24.61
N ASP A 737 -36.67 30.28 -25.92
CA ASP A 737 -35.70 30.29 -27.02
C ASP A 737 -35.40 31.72 -27.48
N GLU A 738 -34.22 31.95 -28.07
CA GLU A 738 -34.05 32.80 -29.26
C GLU A 738 -32.72 32.50 -30.01
N ALA A 739 -32.72 32.71 -31.32
CA ALA A 739 -31.94 32.03 -32.36
C ALA A 739 -30.90 32.91 -33.10
N GLY A 740 -30.12 32.29 -34.00
CA GLY A 740 -29.34 32.92 -35.09
C GLY A 740 -28.01 32.18 -35.36
N ASP A 741 -27.90 31.30 -36.38
CA ASP A 741 -27.41 31.55 -37.78
C ASP A 741 -25.89 31.79 -37.83
N GLU A 742 -25.03 31.30 -38.73
CA GLU A 742 -25.02 30.43 -39.92
C GLU A 742 -23.51 30.20 -40.28
N GLU A 743 -23.22 29.34 -41.27
CA GLU A 743 -21.98 29.23 -42.10
C GLU A 743 -20.84 28.23 -41.76
N GLN A 744 -20.67 27.28 -42.69
CA GLN A 744 -19.43 26.62 -43.13
C GLN A 744 -19.18 27.06 -44.61
N PRO A 745 -17.94 27.12 -45.17
CA PRO A 745 -17.17 25.90 -45.51
C PRO A 745 -15.62 25.97 -45.64
N SER A 746 -15.02 24.76 -45.72
CA SER A 746 -13.84 24.30 -46.48
C SER A 746 -12.44 24.95 -46.33
N ASP A 747 -11.44 24.17 -45.89
CA ASP A 747 -10.37 23.65 -46.77
C ASP A 747 -9.39 22.70 -46.04
N SER A 748 -9.13 21.54 -46.65
CA SER A 748 -8.01 20.61 -46.35
C SER A 748 -6.87 20.91 -47.36
N PRO A 749 -5.58 20.51 -47.12
CA PRO A 749 -5.20 19.11 -47.33
C PRO A 749 -4.05 18.53 -46.46
N ALA A 750 -4.25 17.24 -46.16
CA ALA A 750 -3.31 16.12 -46.30
C ALA A 750 -2.07 15.95 -45.40
N GLY A 751 -2.06 14.79 -44.72
CA GLY A 751 -0.93 13.85 -44.78
C GLY A 751 -0.51 13.26 -43.44
N TYR A 752 -0.94 12.03 -43.11
CA TYR A 752 -0.08 10.84 -42.90
C TYR A 752 -0.90 9.67 -42.32
N ASP A 753 -0.74 8.52 -42.98
CA ASP A 753 -1.54 7.29 -42.87
C ASP A 753 -1.49 6.57 -41.51
N GLU A 754 -2.67 6.24 -40.99
CA GLU A 754 -2.88 5.26 -39.92
C GLU A 754 -3.59 4.03 -40.52
N VAL A 755 -2.82 2.96 -40.82
CA VAL A 755 -3.39 1.67 -41.22
C VAL A 755 -3.50 0.77 -39.99
N THR A 756 -4.52 1.01 -39.18
CA THR A 756 -4.96 0.10 -38.12
C THR A 756 -5.83 -0.98 -38.75
N HIS A 757 -5.20 -2.01 -39.33
CA HIS A 757 -5.91 -3.22 -39.73
C HIS A 757 -6.40 -3.97 -38.47
N ARG A 758 -7.60 -3.61 -37.99
CA ARG A 758 -8.43 -4.49 -37.17
C ARG A 758 -8.77 -5.73 -37.99
N LYS A 759 -7.94 -6.78 -37.91
CA LYS A 759 -8.39 -8.13 -38.23
C LYS A 759 -9.38 -8.53 -37.15
N ALA A 760 -10.67 -8.45 -37.48
CA ALA A 760 -11.71 -9.17 -36.78
C ALA A 760 -11.34 -10.66 -36.81
N ILE A 761 -10.82 -11.18 -35.71
CA ILE A 761 -10.62 -12.61 -35.54
C ILE A 761 -12.01 -13.22 -35.38
N SER A 762 -12.41 -13.99 -36.39
CA SER A 762 -13.62 -14.81 -36.41
C SER A 762 -13.71 -15.65 -35.13
N LEU A 763 -14.80 -15.47 -34.36
CA LEU A 763 -15.16 -16.19 -33.13
C LEU A 763 -15.44 -17.71 -33.33
N TYR A 764 -15.06 -18.29 -34.47
CA TYR A 764 -15.42 -19.66 -34.84
C TYR A 764 -14.33 -20.72 -34.60
N SER A 765 -13.08 -20.38 -34.27
CA SER A 765 -12.00 -21.39 -34.19
C SER A 765 -11.64 -21.91 -32.78
N LEU A 766 -12.34 -21.49 -31.71
CA LEU A 766 -12.01 -21.90 -30.33
C LEU A 766 -13.21 -22.38 -29.49
N ARG A 767 -14.39 -22.53 -30.10
CA ARG A 767 -15.58 -23.12 -29.46
C ARG A 767 -15.35 -24.51 -28.84
N PRO A 768 -14.52 -25.42 -29.41
CA PRO A 768 -14.29 -26.73 -28.80
C PRO A 768 -13.60 -26.65 -27.44
N TYR A 769 -12.59 -25.78 -27.29
CA TYR A 769 -11.79 -25.70 -26.07
C TYR A 769 -12.52 -25.02 -24.91
N ILE A 770 -13.35 -24.00 -25.19
CA ILE A 770 -14.18 -23.36 -24.15
C ILE A 770 -15.26 -24.33 -23.68
N HIS A 771 -15.91 -25.04 -24.61
CA HIS A 771 -16.93 -26.04 -24.30
C HIS A 771 -16.36 -27.22 -23.51
N ASP A 772 -15.15 -27.69 -23.84
CA ASP A 772 -14.50 -28.77 -23.08
C ASP A 772 -14.07 -28.32 -21.67
N ILE A 773 -13.72 -27.04 -21.46
CA ILE A 773 -13.39 -26.51 -20.13
C ILE A 773 -14.65 -26.32 -19.28
N THR A 774 -15.75 -25.78 -19.81
CA THR A 774 -17.01 -25.67 -19.04
C THR A 774 -17.65 -27.03 -18.77
N VAL A 775 -17.56 -27.98 -19.70
CA VAL A 775 -18.09 -29.34 -19.51
C VAL A 775 -17.21 -30.15 -18.56
N SER A 776 -15.87 -30.03 -18.63
CA SER A 776 -14.95 -30.70 -17.70
C SER A 776 -14.96 -30.11 -16.29
N ALA A 777 -15.34 -28.84 -16.13
CA ALA A 777 -15.53 -28.19 -14.83
C ALA A 777 -16.86 -28.60 -14.15
N GLN A 778 -17.87 -28.99 -14.93
CA GLN A 778 -19.17 -29.44 -14.42
C GLN A 778 -19.24 -30.95 -14.14
N GLN A 779 -18.36 -31.76 -14.74
CA GLN A 779 -18.22 -33.18 -14.42
C GLN A 779 -17.17 -33.33 -13.32
N GLN A 780 -17.50 -34.00 -12.21
CA GLN A 780 -16.60 -34.31 -11.09
C GLN A 780 -15.33 -35.01 -11.59
N THR A 781 -14.32 -34.22 -11.96
CA THR A 781 -12.98 -34.68 -12.29
C THR A 781 -12.11 -34.60 -11.04
N PRO A 782 -11.23 -35.59 -10.77
CA PRO A 782 -10.31 -35.59 -9.62
C PRO A 782 -9.28 -34.44 -9.63
N ALA A 783 -9.34 -33.54 -10.62
CA ALA A 783 -8.49 -32.37 -10.78
C ALA A 783 -8.95 -31.16 -9.95
N ILE A 784 -10.26 -30.96 -9.75
CA ILE A 784 -10.81 -29.82 -9.01
C ILE A 784 -10.38 -29.81 -7.54
N PRO A 785 -10.43 -30.94 -6.79
CA PRO A 785 -9.90 -30.99 -5.42
C PRO A 785 -8.39 -30.75 -5.34
N LYS A 786 -7.62 -31.11 -6.38
CA LYS A 786 -6.16 -30.89 -6.43
C LYS A 786 -5.82 -29.43 -6.72
N LEU A 787 -6.54 -28.78 -7.64
CA LEU A 787 -6.46 -27.34 -7.88
C LEU A 787 -6.88 -26.54 -6.64
N ARG A 788 -7.94 -26.98 -5.94
CA ARG A 788 -8.36 -26.41 -4.66
C ARG A 788 -7.27 -26.53 -3.58
N ARG A 789 -6.62 -27.69 -3.46
CA ARG A 789 -5.48 -27.89 -2.54
C ARG A 789 -4.26 -27.04 -2.91
N LEU A 790 -3.98 -26.87 -4.20
CA LEU A 790 -2.91 -25.98 -4.67
C LEU A 790 -3.23 -24.54 -4.33
N MET A 791 -4.45 -24.06 -4.60
CA MET A 791 -4.86 -22.70 -4.24
C MET A 791 -4.75 -22.52 -2.72
N HIS A 792 -5.29 -23.44 -1.91
CA HIS A 792 -5.09 -23.40 -0.46
C HIS A 792 -3.62 -23.39 -0.05
N PHE A 793 -2.72 -24.13 -0.72
CA PHE A 793 -1.29 -24.10 -0.41
C PHE A 793 -0.58 -22.82 -0.85
N ILE A 794 -0.89 -22.32 -2.05
CA ILE A 794 -0.36 -21.06 -2.59
C ILE A 794 -0.73 -19.89 -1.69
N PHE A 795 -1.94 -19.94 -1.14
CA PHE A 795 -2.46 -18.89 -0.31
C PHE A 795 -2.19 -19.11 1.20
N ARG A 796 -1.92 -20.33 1.69
CA ARG A 796 -1.74 -20.59 3.14
C ARG A 796 -0.66 -19.71 3.78
N PRO A 797 -0.92 -19.08 4.94
CA PRO A 797 0.07 -18.27 5.64
C PRO A 797 1.15 -19.10 6.36
N CYS A 798 2.24 -18.41 6.72
CA CYS A 798 3.40 -18.96 7.41
C CYS A 798 3.02 -19.53 8.78
N GLY A 799 2.72 -20.83 8.84
CA GLY A 799 2.52 -21.58 10.08
C GLY A 799 3.25 -22.91 9.99
N GLY A 800 4.28 -23.08 10.83
CA GLY A 800 5.25 -24.17 10.74
C GLY A 800 4.63 -25.56 10.83
N ARG A 801 4.92 -26.40 9.82
CA ARG A 801 5.24 -27.81 9.94
C ARG A 801 6.26 -28.17 8.86
N THR A 802 7.33 -28.82 9.29
CA THR A 802 8.37 -29.39 8.43
C THR A 802 7.78 -30.36 7.41
N LEU A 803 8.45 -30.50 6.26
CA LEU A 803 8.07 -31.25 5.07
C LEU A 803 7.94 -32.79 5.23
N GLU A 804 7.87 -33.34 6.44
CA GLU A 804 8.00 -34.79 6.66
C GLU A 804 6.69 -35.58 6.86
N ASP A 805 5.52 -34.94 7.07
CA ASP A 805 4.32 -35.67 7.54
C ASP A 805 3.32 -36.18 6.48
N ASP A 806 3.60 -36.05 5.18
CA ASP A 806 2.68 -36.56 4.12
C ASP A 806 2.97 -38.01 3.68
N SER A 807 3.72 -38.78 4.47
CA SER A 807 4.13 -40.17 4.16
C SER A 807 3.56 -41.25 5.09
N ALA A 808 2.44 -41.02 5.79
CA ALA A 808 1.79 -42.03 6.62
C ALA A 808 0.38 -42.38 6.11
N GLY A 809 0.32 -43.25 5.11
CA GLY A 809 -0.93 -43.68 4.49
C GLY A 809 -0.86 -44.99 3.72
N ALA A 810 -0.18 -46.01 4.25
CA ALA A 810 -0.41 -47.40 3.84
C ALA A 810 0.21 -48.41 4.84
N ASN A 811 -0.57 -49.44 5.15
CA ASN A 811 -0.21 -50.74 5.73
C ASN A 811 -0.19 -50.87 7.26
N SER A 812 -1.36 -51.26 7.77
CA SER A 812 -1.50 -52.18 8.89
C SER A 812 -0.96 -53.57 8.54
N VAL A 813 -0.36 -54.26 9.51
CA VAL A 813 -0.61 -55.65 9.95
C VAL A 813 0.60 -56.20 10.73
N THR A 814 0.31 -56.69 11.95
CA THR A 814 1.11 -57.55 12.86
C THR A 814 2.41 -56.96 13.43
N GLY A 815 2.73 -57.03 14.72
CA GLY A 815 2.19 -57.74 15.87
C GLY A 815 3.33 -57.99 16.86
N LEU A 816 3.07 -57.74 18.14
CA LEU A 816 3.76 -58.26 19.34
C LEU A 816 5.03 -57.57 19.87
N SER A 817 4.83 -57.04 21.09
CA SER A 817 5.67 -57.18 22.30
C SER A 817 6.66 -56.07 22.66
N GLN A 818 6.28 -55.35 23.71
CA GLN A 818 7.11 -54.54 24.60
C GLN A 818 8.18 -55.39 25.30
N GLU A 819 9.40 -54.85 25.46
CA GLU A 819 10.15 -54.92 26.73
C GLU A 819 11.31 -53.91 26.73
N SER A 820 11.75 -53.60 27.95
CA SER A 820 12.33 -52.35 28.44
C SER A 820 13.86 -52.32 28.58
N ALA A 821 14.49 -51.18 28.19
CA ALA A 821 15.63 -50.45 28.80
C ALA A 821 17.00 -51.16 29.07
N PRO A 822 18.08 -50.46 29.51
CA PRO A 822 18.74 -49.23 29.01
C PRO A 822 20.28 -49.40 28.82
N GLY A 823 21.00 -48.44 28.20
CA GLY A 823 22.47 -48.52 28.06
C GLY A 823 23.22 -47.24 27.62
N THR A 824 23.47 -46.36 28.60
CA THR A 824 24.65 -45.49 28.86
C THR A 824 25.73 -45.14 27.79
N MET A 825 26.04 -43.82 27.77
CA MET A 825 27.35 -43.10 27.68
C MET A 825 28.23 -43.26 26.41
N SER A 826 28.80 -42.20 25.80
CA SER A 826 29.79 -41.29 26.41
C SER A 826 30.12 -40.02 25.58
N LYS A 827 30.11 -38.86 26.27
CA LYS A 827 30.96 -37.63 26.26
C LYS A 827 31.76 -37.23 25.00
N ARG A 828 31.51 -36.01 24.48
CA ARG A 828 32.23 -34.71 24.70
C ARG A 828 33.68 -34.65 24.18
N ASN A 829 33.94 -33.78 23.22
CA ASN A 829 34.27 -32.36 23.46
C ASN A 829 33.78 -31.50 22.31
#